data_AF-Q57U79-F1
#
_entry.id   AF-Q57U79-F1
#
_cell.length_a   1.000
_cell.length_b   1.000
_cell.length_c   1.000
_cell.angle_alpha   90.00
_cell.angle_beta   90.00
_cell.angle_gamma   90.00
#
_symmetry.space_group_name_H-M   'P 1'
#
loop_
_entity.id
_entity.type
_entity.pdbx_description
1 polymer ?
#
loop_
_entity_poly.entity_id
_entity_poly.type
_entity_poly.pdbx_seq_one_letter_code
_entity_poly.pdbx_strand_id
1 'polypeptide(L)'
;MRRCGNDRAVALLRATTEAMRLVRLKLSPDRTRNEEIQDRQNAFVWSDEHIFRPHQHFTHDPCSWSRSLEQSMKKQRKLSMVERLRSLEQRQLEEKQSASATAGGSSKCANHMDGEKAEGPRFYGAVGDSEDLKEYVANEDYFYTMQQEEKPNDPPLQELVDEVQSLHVLLSSPRYEDTPLATVERLQCAYSEALRCVFDRVRNASVGKTMSCNALLFSWSLLLQGLPALLESLAEKRTEECLVRALSTVHEALNIVLQEFNRITHSKERVELLPLEGWIESLDVVTHPLTNKDYTSLKGNIRLPESSFKPQCKLDSATVEFVHSRAIQAAAIRMIENDQSDVETEPLDPYHLYILLRCMVRLAEKGVNDSHIHRAALLTGMVGERIFSSLERTVAPPRRYSLRHALLGKQLRDASKPHAIPLDVCAPPGGVKKPPTAADDVLLLTRACTLLMNVATNVLPQTKFKVLETVDTVLKTLSYAPNYDLSTADTVIFSNMVLEELHHVDEASATDRHLRVLLLLSRLRLSMCADRSALSHLLSCLCNLLPPHSIQQDKLREWKRLRGLVMRHLLYSVRGEEVEQHYTRVLKSSETWVEHLAFGQYSGGLPLSLWLEACHIYLTAGRKLTVSCAEALITLRGRCKDGGVLRSSNSAGVCPLDFVSVTLLAQLLEVVSHGCCSADDLVASPVAWDKVRQTIQGAIGEDENTIQLLRAGRLCVADRQATGSLVTTYP
;
A
#
# COMPACT_ATOMS: atom_id res chain seq x y z
N MET A 1 -40.39 -0.62 74.60
CA MET A 1 -39.78 0.56 75.28
C MET A 1 -38.26 0.48 75.14
N ARG A 2 -37.58 1.63 74.96
CA ARG A 2 -36.12 1.84 74.70
C ARG A 2 -35.67 1.92 73.22
N ARG A 3 -36.07 2.99 72.53
CA ARG A 3 -35.21 3.75 71.59
C ARG A 3 -34.74 4.99 72.36
N CYS A 4 -33.43 5.29 72.37
CA CYS A 4 -32.79 6.60 72.65
C CYS A 4 -31.28 6.47 73.06
N GLY A 5 -30.51 5.53 72.52
CA GLY A 5 -29.11 5.28 72.96
C GLY A 5 -27.98 5.53 71.94
N ASN A 6 -28.24 5.67 70.64
CA ASN A 6 -27.18 5.49 69.62
C ASN A 6 -26.42 6.76 69.17
N ASP A 7 -26.92 7.97 69.39
CA ASP A 7 -26.30 9.16 68.77
C ASP A 7 -24.94 9.58 69.38
N ARG A 8 -24.70 9.30 70.66
CA ARG A 8 -23.41 9.64 71.31
C ARG A 8 -22.24 8.78 70.85
N ALA A 9 -22.48 7.51 70.51
CA ALA A 9 -21.42 6.61 70.06
C ALA A 9 -20.90 7.00 68.67
N VAL A 10 -21.78 7.50 67.79
CA VAL A 10 -21.42 7.95 66.43
C VAL A 10 -20.52 9.18 66.47
N ALA A 11 -20.77 10.13 67.39
CA ALA A 11 -19.95 11.33 67.53
C ALA A 11 -18.50 11.00 67.97
N LEU A 12 -18.33 10.04 68.88
CA LEU A 12 -17.01 9.62 69.39
C LEU A 12 -16.17 8.88 68.32
N LEU A 13 -16.83 8.08 67.46
CA LEU A 13 -16.20 7.44 66.30
C LEU A 13 -15.75 8.46 65.23
N ARG A 14 -16.49 9.55 65.04
CA ARG A 14 -16.06 10.65 64.15
C ARG A 14 -14.81 11.36 64.68
N ALA A 15 -14.78 11.72 65.97
CA ALA A 15 -13.64 12.42 66.55
C ALA A 15 -12.34 11.58 66.52
N THR A 16 -12.43 10.28 66.73
CA THR A 16 -11.25 9.37 66.68
C THR A 16 -10.75 9.15 65.25
N THR A 17 -11.64 9.08 64.26
CA THR A 17 -11.24 8.97 62.84
C THR A 17 -10.60 10.25 62.31
N GLU A 18 -11.02 11.43 62.79
CA GLU A 18 -10.36 12.71 62.48
C GLU A 18 -8.95 12.81 63.09
N ALA A 19 -8.76 12.40 64.35
CA ALA A 19 -7.45 12.39 65.00
C ALA A 19 -6.46 11.44 64.30
N MET A 20 -6.88 10.23 63.89
CA MET A 20 -6.00 9.31 63.14
C MET A 20 -5.63 9.82 61.75
N ARG A 21 -6.50 10.61 61.09
CA ARG A 21 -6.16 11.26 59.82
C ARG A 21 -5.04 12.28 59.97
N LEU A 22 -4.99 13.01 61.09
CA LEU A 22 -3.93 13.98 61.36
C LEU A 22 -2.56 13.33 61.60
N VAL A 23 -2.50 12.11 62.16
CA VAL A 23 -1.24 11.40 62.44
C VAL A 23 -0.60 10.79 61.19
N ARG A 24 -1.38 10.45 60.15
CA ARG A 24 -0.86 9.87 58.89
C ARG A 24 -0.44 10.92 57.85
N LEU A 25 -0.76 12.20 58.06
CA LEU A 25 -0.40 13.25 57.13
C LEU A 25 1.10 13.55 57.23
N LYS A 26 1.80 13.57 56.08
CA LYS A 26 3.16 14.14 56.02
C LYS A 26 3.07 15.59 56.53
N LEU A 27 3.87 15.96 57.52
CA LEU A 27 3.95 17.34 57.99
C LEU A 27 4.77 18.14 56.96
N SER A 28 4.15 19.17 56.37
CA SER A 28 4.74 20.02 55.32
C SER A 28 5.29 19.26 54.09
N PRO A 29 4.45 18.50 53.36
CA PRO A 29 4.90 17.84 52.15
C PRO A 29 5.18 18.89 51.06
N ASP A 30 6.14 18.60 50.19
CA ASP A 30 6.42 19.38 48.97
C ASP A 30 5.19 19.47 48.06
N ARG A 31 4.36 18.43 48.07
CA ARG A 31 3.11 18.31 47.31
C ARG A 31 2.00 17.73 48.16
N THR A 32 0.79 18.25 47.98
CA THR A 32 -0.42 17.66 48.56
C THR A 32 -0.63 16.25 48.00
N ARG A 33 -1.45 15.42 48.67
CA ARG A 33 -1.79 14.06 48.20
C ARG A 33 -2.32 14.06 46.75
N ASN A 34 -3.11 15.06 46.38
CA ASN A 34 -3.66 15.16 45.01
C ASN A 34 -2.56 15.44 44.00
N GLU A 35 -1.65 16.36 44.30
CA GLU A 35 -0.49 16.69 43.46
C GLU A 35 0.50 15.51 43.37
N GLU A 36 0.71 14.76 44.45
CA GLU A 36 1.53 13.53 44.43
C GLU A 36 0.90 12.46 43.51
N ILE A 37 -0.43 12.29 43.56
CA ILE A 37 -1.14 11.38 42.65
C ILE A 37 -1.03 11.88 41.20
N GLN A 38 -1.21 13.18 40.96
CA GLN A 38 -1.06 13.78 39.64
C GLN A 38 0.34 13.55 39.06
N ASP A 39 1.40 13.70 39.85
CA ASP A 39 2.76 13.41 39.40
C ASP A 39 2.95 11.95 39.03
N ARG A 40 2.46 11.02 39.87
CA ARG A 40 2.54 9.59 39.57
C ARG A 40 1.82 9.24 38.26
N GLN A 41 0.68 9.89 37.99
CA GLN A 41 -0.07 9.70 36.75
C GLN A 41 0.64 10.34 35.54
N ASN A 42 1.18 11.54 35.71
CA ASN A 42 1.88 12.30 34.65
C ASN A 42 3.28 11.77 34.35
N ALA A 43 3.85 10.93 35.24
CA ALA A 43 5.14 10.26 35.01
C ALA A 43 5.08 9.20 33.91
N PHE A 44 3.90 8.73 33.51
CA PHE A 44 3.75 7.82 32.39
C PHE A 44 4.05 8.52 31.06
N VAL A 45 5.00 7.98 30.29
CA VAL A 45 5.37 8.51 28.98
C VAL A 45 5.10 7.46 27.92
N TRP A 46 3.96 7.58 27.23
CA TRP A 46 3.51 6.61 26.25
C TRP A 46 4.58 6.30 25.18
N SER A 47 5.24 7.34 24.64
CA SER A 47 6.27 7.18 23.60
C SER A 47 7.57 6.53 24.08
N ASP A 48 7.78 6.43 25.38
CA ASP A 48 8.95 5.78 25.97
C ASP A 48 8.68 4.31 26.34
N GLU A 49 7.40 3.95 26.53
CA GLU A 49 6.95 2.59 26.83
C GLU A 49 6.53 1.83 25.56
N HIS A 50 6.08 2.54 24.51
CA HIS A 50 5.61 1.96 23.25
C HIS A 50 6.48 2.36 22.05
N ILE A 51 6.45 1.51 21.02
CA ILE A 51 7.13 1.77 19.75
C ILE A 51 6.15 2.37 18.75
N PHE A 52 6.42 3.61 18.34
CA PHE A 52 5.67 4.31 17.29
C PHE A 52 6.49 4.33 16.00
N ARG A 53 5.84 4.03 14.87
CA ARG A 53 6.46 3.94 13.54
C ARG A 53 6.05 5.15 12.68
N PRO A 54 6.91 5.61 11.74
CA PRO A 54 6.66 6.84 10.97
C PRO A 54 5.32 6.86 10.22
N HIS A 55 4.94 5.77 9.56
CA HIS A 55 3.67 5.68 8.82
C HIS A 55 2.41 5.82 9.72
N GLN A 56 2.52 5.64 11.03
CA GLN A 56 1.39 5.73 11.96
C GLN A 56 0.97 7.18 12.23
N HIS A 57 1.85 8.17 11.99
CA HIS A 57 1.54 9.60 12.16
C HIS A 57 0.39 10.09 11.28
N PHE A 58 0.04 9.36 10.21
CA PHE A 58 -0.99 9.74 9.26
C PHE A 58 -2.35 9.06 9.52
N THR A 59 -2.40 8.04 10.38
CA THR A 59 -3.60 7.20 10.56
C THR A 59 -3.98 6.96 12.02
N HIS A 60 -3.03 6.95 12.95
CA HIS A 60 -3.26 6.54 14.33
C HIS A 60 -2.70 7.56 15.34
N ASP A 61 -3.56 8.14 16.18
CA ASP A 61 -3.15 8.99 17.32
C ASP A 61 -3.55 8.34 18.65
N PRO A 62 -2.66 7.56 19.30
CA PRO A 62 -2.93 6.93 20.60
C PRO A 62 -2.94 7.93 21.76
N CYS A 63 -2.60 9.20 21.52
CA CYS A 63 -2.45 10.23 22.54
C CYS A 63 -3.43 11.39 22.38
N SER A 64 -4.47 11.26 21.55
CA SER A 64 -5.38 12.35 21.17
C SER A 64 -6.01 13.10 22.35
N TRP A 65 -6.36 12.40 23.43
CA TRP A 65 -6.92 13.01 24.65
C TRP A 65 -5.85 13.44 25.66
N SER A 66 -4.94 12.54 26.06
CA SER A 66 -3.93 12.85 27.09
C SER A 66 -3.00 14.00 26.66
N ARG A 67 -2.60 14.04 25.38
CA ARG A 67 -1.76 15.11 24.83
C ARG A 67 -2.51 16.44 24.79
N SER A 68 -3.78 16.47 24.43
CA SER A 68 -4.57 17.72 24.37
C SER A 68 -4.82 18.28 25.78
N LEU A 69 -5.03 17.41 26.78
CA LEU A 69 -5.07 17.80 28.19
C LEU A 69 -3.72 18.35 28.68
N GLU A 70 -2.61 17.67 28.40
CA GLU A 70 -1.26 18.15 28.74
C GLU A 70 -0.94 19.49 28.08
N GLN A 71 -1.30 19.67 26.81
CA GLN A 71 -1.14 20.93 26.09
C GLN A 71 -1.99 22.06 26.69
N SER A 72 -3.22 21.76 27.11
CA SER A 72 -4.11 22.71 27.78
C SER A 72 -3.55 23.15 29.13
N MET A 73 -3.05 22.19 29.93
CA MET A 73 -2.34 22.47 31.19
C MET A 73 -1.08 23.33 30.97
N LYS A 74 -0.28 23.04 29.93
CA LYS A 74 0.89 23.87 29.57
C LYS A 74 0.50 25.28 29.14
N LYS A 75 -0.61 25.45 28.41
CA LYS A 75 -1.12 26.76 27.98
C LYS A 75 -1.65 27.59 29.15
N GLN A 76 -2.20 26.96 30.19
CA GLN A 76 -2.63 27.64 31.41
C GLN A 76 -1.46 28.33 32.14
N ARG A 77 -0.24 27.79 32.02
CA ARG A 77 0.97 28.40 32.60
C ARG A 77 1.66 29.34 31.62
N LYS A 78 1.79 30.63 31.97
CA LYS A 78 2.64 31.57 31.24
C LYS A 78 4.12 31.40 31.61
N LEU A 79 5.00 31.41 30.62
CA LEU A 79 6.45 31.26 30.76
C LEU A 79 7.14 32.50 30.18
N SER A 80 7.68 33.36 31.06
CA SER A 80 8.30 34.63 30.68
C SER A 80 9.48 34.47 29.71
N MET A 81 10.22 33.36 29.80
CA MET A 81 11.31 33.04 28.89
C MET A 81 10.80 32.87 27.44
N VAL A 82 9.77 32.05 27.23
CA VAL A 82 9.22 31.78 25.89
C VAL A 82 8.56 33.03 25.32
N GLU A 83 7.92 33.83 26.18
CA GLU A 83 7.33 35.11 25.78
C GLU A 83 8.39 36.10 25.29
N ARG A 84 9.49 36.28 26.04
CA ARG A 84 10.60 37.16 25.63
C ARG A 84 11.28 36.69 24.34
N LEU A 85 11.52 35.37 24.21
CA LEU A 85 12.11 34.80 22.99
C LEU A 85 11.20 35.06 21.78
N ARG A 86 9.90 34.75 21.91
CA ARG A 86 8.94 34.98 20.83
C ARG A 86 8.83 36.46 20.46
N SER A 87 8.80 37.37 21.45
CA SER A 87 8.78 38.81 21.17
C SER A 87 10.04 39.29 20.47
N LEU A 88 11.20 38.74 20.80
CA LEU A 88 12.45 39.07 20.11
C LEU A 88 12.45 38.56 18.66
N GLU A 89 12.02 37.31 18.45
CA GLU A 89 11.88 36.72 17.12
C GLU A 89 10.88 37.48 16.24
N GLN A 90 9.75 37.90 16.81
CA GLN A 90 8.75 38.72 16.11
C GLN A 90 9.32 40.06 15.68
N ARG A 91 10.03 40.78 16.56
CA ARG A 91 10.67 42.05 16.19
C ARG A 91 11.71 41.87 15.08
N GLN A 92 12.54 40.83 15.16
CA GLN A 92 13.52 40.54 14.12
C GLN A 92 12.87 40.18 12.78
N LEU A 93 11.76 39.45 12.81
CA LEU A 93 10.99 39.12 11.60
C LEU A 93 10.36 40.38 11.00
N GLU A 94 9.72 41.20 11.82
CA GLU A 94 9.12 42.48 11.43
C GLU A 94 10.16 43.45 10.86
N GLU A 95 11.35 43.54 11.48
CA GLU A 95 12.49 44.32 10.98
C GLU A 95 12.97 43.80 9.62
N LYS A 96 13.12 42.48 9.45
CA LYS A 96 13.53 41.86 8.18
C LYS A 96 12.49 42.09 7.08
N GLN A 97 11.21 41.92 7.39
CA GLN A 97 10.11 42.15 6.46
C GLN A 97 10.02 43.62 6.06
N SER A 98 10.18 44.53 7.02
CA SER A 98 10.20 45.98 6.77
C SER A 98 11.41 46.39 5.93
N ALA A 99 12.61 45.87 6.25
CA ALA A 99 13.81 46.11 5.46
C ALA A 99 13.66 45.60 4.02
N SER A 100 13.08 44.42 3.83
CA SER A 100 12.76 43.86 2.51
C SER A 100 11.74 44.71 1.75
N ALA A 101 10.70 45.20 2.42
CA ALA A 101 9.72 46.10 1.82
C ALA A 101 10.34 47.44 1.40
N THR A 102 11.26 48.00 2.19
CA THR A 102 11.98 49.24 1.83
C THR A 102 13.06 49.05 0.76
N ALA A 103 13.68 47.86 0.67
CA ALA A 103 14.67 47.54 -0.36
C ALA A 103 14.03 47.17 -1.71
N GLY A 104 12.76 46.71 -1.72
CA GLY A 104 11.99 46.45 -2.94
C GLY A 104 11.28 47.67 -3.53
N GLY A 105 11.30 48.83 -2.85
CA GLY A 105 10.48 49.99 -3.18
C GLY A 105 11.11 51.09 -4.03
N SER A 106 12.36 50.97 -4.47
CA SER A 106 13.02 52.02 -5.28
C SER A 106 12.86 51.79 -6.78
N SER A 107 11.63 51.86 -7.29
CA SER A 107 11.40 52.14 -8.72
C SER A 107 10.10 52.91 -8.92
N LYS A 108 10.25 54.24 -8.86
CA LYS A 108 9.50 55.30 -9.57
C LYS A 108 8.05 54.98 -9.95
N CYS A 109 7.12 55.65 -9.28
CA CYS A 109 6.12 56.52 -9.94
C CYS A 109 5.42 57.37 -8.87
N ALA A 110 5.92 58.60 -8.70
CA ALA A 110 5.17 59.68 -8.09
C ALA A 110 4.27 60.28 -9.18
N ASN A 111 2.95 60.22 -8.99
CA ASN A 111 1.91 61.10 -9.55
C ASN A 111 0.64 60.83 -8.71
N HIS A 112 0.35 61.69 -7.72
CA HIS A 112 -0.69 62.72 -7.78
C HIS A 112 -2.12 62.18 -7.94
N MET A 113 -2.91 62.22 -6.86
CA MET A 113 -4.21 62.91 -6.73
C MET A 113 -5.10 62.27 -5.63
N ASP A 114 -5.21 62.98 -4.51
CA ASP A 114 -6.40 63.28 -3.69
C ASP A 114 -7.52 62.24 -3.46
N GLY A 115 -7.84 62.02 -2.17
CA GLY A 115 -9.11 61.41 -1.73
C GLY A 115 -9.13 60.95 -0.26
N GLU A 116 -9.50 61.85 0.65
CA GLU A 116 -10.25 61.68 1.94
C GLU A 116 -9.98 60.45 2.85
N LYS A 117 -9.44 60.65 4.08
CA LYS A 117 -10.15 60.74 5.38
C LYS A 117 -11.16 59.58 5.62
N ALA A 118 -11.19 58.83 6.72
CA ALA A 118 -10.56 58.90 8.04
C ALA A 118 -10.84 57.59 8.83
N GLU A 119 -10.05 57.40 9.89
CA GLU A 119 -10.33 56.62 11.12
C GLU A 119 -10.23 55.08 11.13
N GLY A 120 -9.49 54.61 12.15
CA GLY A 120 -9.00 53.26 12.33
C GLY A 120 -9.69 52.45 13.45
N PRO A 121 -9.01 51.45 14.04
CA PRO A 121 -9.59 50.12 14.29
C PRO A 121 -9.90 49.81 15.78
N ARG A 122 -10.73 48.78 16.02
CA ARG A 122 -10.91 48.15 17.36
C ARG A 122 -10.87 46.62 17.30
N PHE A 123 -10.23 46.09 18.35
CA PHE A 123 -9.83 44.72 18.68
C PHE A 123 -10.91 43.97 19.49
N TYR A 124 -10.61 42.72 19.90
CA TYR A 124 -11.37 41.74 20.74
C TYR A 124 -12.31 40.82 19.95
N GLY A 125 -12.34 39.49 20.06
CA GLY A 125 -11.80 38.55 21.05
C GLY A 125 -12.94 37.66 21.62
N ALA A 126 -12.85 36.35 21.39
CA ALA A 126 -13.44 35.23 22.16
C ALA A 126 -14.91 34.75 21.91
N VAL A 127 -14.97 33.48 21.48
CA VAL A 127 -15.84 32.36 21.92
C VAL A 127 -17.36 32.54 21.88
N GLY A 128 -18.01 31.80 20.96
CA GLY A 128 -19.44 31.51 21.00
C GLY A 128 -19.85 30.67 19.80
N ASP A 129 -20.51 29.55 20.08
CA ASP A 129 -21.21 28.71 19.10
C ASP A 129 -22.23 29.52 18.28
N SER A 130 -22.69 28.90 17.19
CA SER A 130 -23.89 29.22 16.40
C SER A 130 -23.67 30.04 15.12
N GLU A 131 -23.98 29.38 14.00
CA GLU A 131 -24.71 29.93 12.85
C GLU A 131 -24.25 31.28 12.26
N ASP A 132 -23.51 31.22 11.15
CA ASP A 132 -23.57 32.22 10.09
C ASP A 132 -23.28 31.57 8.72
N LEU A 133 -23.98 32.07 7.69
CA LEU A 133 -24.34 31.49 6.38
C LEU A 133 -25.51 30.48 6.51
N LYS A 134 -26.75 30.87 6.83
CA LYS A 134 -27.64 31.89 6.22
C LYS A 134 -27.75 31.83 4.69
N GLU A 135 -28.98 31.50 4.26
CA GLU A 135 -29.61 31.72 2.93
C GLU A 135 -28.94 30.97 1.76
N TYR A 136 -29.59 30.01 1.08
CA TYR A 136 -30.82 30.22 0.33
C TYR A 136 -31.77 29.01 0.42
N VAL A 137 -32.96 29.30 0.95
CA VAL A 137 -34.20 28.54 0.79
C VAL A 137 -35.11 29.40 -0.12
N ALA A 138 -35.78 28.74 -1.05
CA ALA A 138 -37.04 29.13 -1.69
C ALA A 138 -37.07 30.31 -2.70
N ASN A 139 -37.86 30.02 -3.75
CA ASN A 139 -38.79 30.90 -4.46
C ASN A 139 -38.18 32.02 -5.33
N GLU A 140 -38.31 31.86 -6.64
CA GLU A 140 -39.40 32.39 -7.50
C GLU A 140 -39.05 33.79 -8.01
N ASP A 141 -38.98 33.87 -9.34
CA ASP A 141 -39.17 35.01 -10.26
C ASP A 141 -38.59 36.36 -9.86
N TYR A 142 -37.76 36.98 -10.70
CA TYR A 142 -37.98 38.35 -11.21
C TYR A 142 -36.95 38.70 -12.30
N PHE A 143 -37.34 38.44 -13.56
CA PHE A 143 -37.30 39.35 -14.73
C PHE A 143 -36.01 39.91 -15.36
N TYR A 144 -35.94 39.67 -16.70
CA TYR A 144 -35.23 40.35 -17.82
C TYR A 144 -33.69 40.31 -17.80
N THR A 145 -32.96 39.90 -18.85
CA THR A 145 -33.11 40.13 -20.31
C THR A 145 -32.42 39.00 -21.10
N MET A 146 -33.05 38.55 -22.20
CA MET A 146 -32.41 37.76 -23.25
C MET A 146 -31.24 38.56 -23.86
N GLN A 147 -30.01 38.32 -23.41
CA GLN A 147 -28.80 38.67 -24.15
C GLN A 147 -28.38 37.41 -24.93
N GLN A 148 -28.18 37.58 -26.23
CA GLN A 148 -27.55 36.59 -27.10
C GLN A 148 -26.18 36.25 -26.51
N GLU A 149 -26.04 35.08 -25.91
CA GLU A 149 -24.74 34.57 -25.48
C GLU A 149 -23.87 34.33 -26.72
N GLU A 150 -22.82 35.13 -26.83
CA GLU A 150 -21.66 34.84 -27.65
C GLU A 150 -21.15 33.42 -27.32
N LYS A 151 -20.84 32.63 -28.36
CA LYS A 151 -20.27 31.28 -28.21
C LYS A 151 -19.16 31.31 -27.15
N PRO A 152 -19.19 30.47 -26.11
CA PRO A 152 -18.13 30.42 -25.12
C PRO A 152 -16.82 30.11 -25.85
N ASN A 153 -15.79 30.94 -25.64
CA ASN A 153 -14.45 30.65 -26.13
C ASN A 153 -14.05 29.25 -25.66
N ASP A 154 -13.63 28.41 -26.60
CA ASP A 154 -13.13 27.06 -26.34
C ASP A 154 -12.11 27.06 -25.17
N PRO A 155 -12.24 26.17 -24.17
CA PRO A 155 -11.33 26.12 -23.02
C PRO A 155 -9.87 25.95 -23.47
N PRO A 156 -8.89 26.64 -22.86
CA PRO A 156 -7.49 26.47 -23.24
C PRO A 156 -7.03 25.02 -23.02
N LEU A 157 -6.20 24.51 -23.94
CA LEU A 157 -5.74 23.12 -23.90
C LEU A 157 -5.03 22.78 -22.57
N GLN A 158 -4.27 23.72 -22.00
CA GLN A 158 -3.59 23.52 -20.73
C GLN A 158 -4.58 23.22 -19.60
N GLU A 159 -5.66 24.00 -19.46
CA GLU A 159 -6.67 23.78 -18.42
C GLU A 159 -7.40 22.45 -18.62
N LEU A 160 -7.70 22.07 -19.87
CA LEU A 160 -8.32 20.76 -20.16
C LEU A 160 -7.41 19.60 -19.79
N VAL A 161 -6.12 19.69 -20.10
CA VAL A 161 -5.13 18.66 -19.80
C VAL A 161 -4.90 18.58 -18.29
N ASP A 162 -4.82 19.72 -17.59
CA ASP A 162 -4.74 19.78 -16.12
C ASP A 162 -6.00 19.19 -15.46
N GLU A 163 -7.18 19.46 -16.02
CA GLU A 163 -8.45 18.87 -15.59
C GLU A 163 -8.45 17.35 -15.79
N VAL A 164 -8.08 16.86 -16.98
CA VAL A 164 -7.97 15.42 -17.28
C VAL A 164 -7.00 14.74 -16.30
N GLN A 165 -5.83 15.34 -16.05
CA GLN A 165 -4.85 14.78 -15.12
C GLN A 165 -5.39 14.76 -13.68
N SER A 166 -6.01 15.86 -13.22
CA SER A 166 -6.58 15.93 -11.86
C SER A 166 -7.69 14.91 -11.65
N LEU A 167 -8.59 14.74 -12.63
CA LEU A 167 -9.66 13.75 -12.59
C LEU A 167 -9.12 12.33 -12.65
N HIS A 168 -8.10 12.07 -13.48
CA HIS A 168 -7.43 10.77 -13.53
C HIS A 168 -6.84 10.39 -12.17
N VAL A 169 -6.13 11.31 -11.52
CA VAL A 169 -5.53 11.10 -10.19
C VAL A 169 -6.60 10.86 -9.12
N LEU A 170 -7.70 11.62 -9.14
CA LEU A 170 -8.82 11.43 -8.21
C LEU A 170 -9.50 10.06 -8.38
N LEU A 171 -9.62 9.57 -9.61
CA LEU A 171 -10.24 8.27 -9.91
C LEU A 171 -9.31 7.07 -9.64
N SER A 172 -8.00 7.25 -9.79
CA SER A 172 -7.03 6.14 -9.78
C SER A 172 -6.19 6.02 -8.51
N SER A 173 -6.16 7.06 -7.66
CA SER A 173 -5.37 7.05 -6.42
C SER A 173 -6.03 6.21 -5.33
N PRO A 174 -5.25 5.36 -4.61
CA PRO A 174 -5.75 4.53 -3.52
C PRO A 174 -6.29 5.36 -2.34
N ARG A 175 -5.81 6.60 -2.16
CA ARG A 175 -6.26 7.49 -1.09
C ARG A 175 -7.75 7.83 -1.22
N TYR A 176 -8.28 7.85 -2.44
CA TYR A 176 -9.64 8.24 -2.74
C TYR A 176 -10.57 7.04 -3.01
N GLU A 177 -10.13 5.80 -2.73
CA GLU A 177 -10.97 4.60 -2.84
C GLU A 177 -12.25 4.67 -1.99
N ASP A 178 -12.21 5.40 -0.86
CA ASP A 178 -13.36 5.58 0.04
C ASP A 178 -14.34 6.70 -0.42
N THR A 179 -14.15 7.25 -1.64
CA THR A 179 -15.04 8.29 -2.19
C THR A 179 -16.45 7.74 -2.44
N PRO A 180 -17.54 8.46 -2.09
CA PRO A 180 -18.91 7.99 -2.31
C PRO A 180 -19.19 7.67 -3.79
N LEU A 181 -19.89 6.56 -4.06
CA LEU A 181 -20.15 6.05 -5.43
C LEU A 181 -20.78 7.10 -6.36
N ALA A 182 -21.74 7.90 -5.88
CA ALA A 182 -22.35 8.97 -6.69
C ALA A 182 -21.34 10.06 -7.10
N THR A 183 -20.32 10.32 -6.28
CA THR A 183 -19.23 11.23 -6.62
C THR A 183 -18.26 10.57 -7.61
N VAL A 184 -17.97 9.27 -7.44
CA VAL A 184 -17.13 8.51 -8.38
C VAL A 184 -17.74 8.51 -9.79
N GLU A 185 -19.05 8.23 -9.92
CA GLU A 185 -19.76 8.27 -11.21
C GLU A 185 -19.72 9.66 -11.86
N ARG A 186 -19.93 10.73 -11.07
CA ARG A 186 -19.82 12.11 -11.56
C ARG A 186 -18.41 12.44 -12.05
N LEU A 187 -17.38 12.03 -11.30
CA LEU A 187 -15.97 12.23 -11.69
C LEU A 187 -15.61 11.43 -12.93
N GLN A 188 -16.12 10.19 -13.06
CA GLN A 188 -15.90 9.36 -14.24
C GLN A 188 -16.57 9.95 -15.49
N CYS A 189 -17.77 10.51 -15.36
CA CYS A 189 -18.46 11.22 -16.44
C CYS A 189 -17.64 12.43 -16.90
N ALA A 190 -17.25 13.31 -15.96
CA ALA A 190 -16.42 14.48 -16.24
C ALA A 190 -15.08 14.09 -16.89
N TYR A 191 -14.44 13.03 -16.41
CA TYR A 191 -13.18 12.52 -16.99
C TYR A 191 -13.36 12.06 -18.43
N SER A 192 -14.44 11.33 -18.72
CA SER A 192 -14.75 10.84 -20.06
C SER A 192 -15.05 11.99 -21.03
N GLU A 193 -15.81 13.00 -20.58
CA GLU A 193 -16.11 14.21 -21.36
C GLU A 193 -14.85 15.03 -21.65
N ALA A 194 -14.01 15.25 -20.64
CA ALA A 194 -12.76 15.98 -20.78
C ALA A 194 -11.78 15.24 -21.73
N LEU A 195 -11.64 13.91 -21.59
CA LEU A 195 -10.86 13.09 -22.52
C LEU A 195 -11.37 13.19 -23.96
N ARG A 196 -12.69 13.14 -24.16
CA ARG A 196 -13.30 13.27 -25.49
C ARG A 196 -13.04 14.66 -26.08
N CYS A 197 -13.14 15.72 -25.27
CA CYS A 197 -12.82 17.08 -25.68
C CYS A 197 -11.36 17.23 -26.11
N VAL A 198 -10.42 16.69 -25.32
CA VAL A 198 -8.98 16.68 -25.65
C VAL A 198 -8.74 15.89 -26.94
N PHE A 199 -9.33 14.70 -27.11
CA PHE A 199 -9.20 13.91 -28.34
C PHE A 199 -9.74 14.64 -29.56
N ASP A 200 -10.91 15.25 -29.45
CA ASP A 200 -11.55 16.00 -30.54
C ASP A 200 -10.73 17.23 -30.94
N ARG A 201 -10.00 17.84 -29.99
CA ARG A 201 -9.03 18.90 -30.28
C ARG A 201 -7.78 18.37 -30.96
N VAL A 202 -7.20 17.29 -30.44
CA VAL A 202 -5.97 16.68 -30.95
C VAL A 202 -6.14 16.15 -32.37
N ARG A 203 -7.25 15.46 -32.68
CA ARG A 203 -7.50 14.92 -34.02
C ARG A 203 -7.64 15.99 -35.10
N ASN A 204 -8.08 17.19 -34.72
CA ASN A 204 -8.31 18.31 -35.61
C ASN A 204 -7.09 19.26 -35.68
N ALA A 205 -6.09 19.05 -34.83
CA ALA A 205 -4.93 19.92 -34.75
C ALA A 205 -3.91 19.62 -35.87
N SER A 206 -3.25 20.68 -36.32
CA SER A 206 -2.03 20.62 -37.13
C SER A 206 -0.82 21.05 -36.31
N VAL A 207 0.20 20.19 -36.27
CA VAL A 207 1.43 20.39 -35.48
C VAL A 207 2.17 21.64 -35.94
N GLY A 208 2.58 22.50 -35.00
CA GLY A 208 3.31 23.74 -35.26
C GLY A 208 2.45 24.92 -35.73
N LYS A 209 1.24 24.67 -36.26
CA LYS A 209 0.29 25.74 -36.66
C LYS A 209 -0.77 26.02 -35.60
N THR A 210 -1.28 24.97 -34.96
CA THR A 210 -2.40 25.06 -34.00
C THR A 210 -2.01 24.64 -32.59
N MET A 211 -1.02 23.76 -32.44
CA MET A 211 -0.51 23.34 -31.14
C MET A 211 0.98 23.04 -31.19
N SER A 212 1.66 23.19 -30.05
CA SER A 212 3.08 22.85 -29.90
C SER A 212 3.28 21.33 -29.88
N CYS A 213 4.48 20.86 -30.22
CA CYS A 213 4.80 19.44 -30.18
C CYS A 213 4.70 18.90 -28.75
N ASN A 214 5.23 19.60 -27.75
CA ASN A 214 5.14 19.18 -26.34
C ASN A 214 3.68 19.07 -25.85
N ALA A 215 2.82 20.05 -26.16
CA ALA A 215 1.43 20.00 -25.74
C ALA A 215 0.67 18.84 -26.42
N LEU A 216 0.99 18.56 -27.68
CA LEU A 216 0.46 17.41 -28.40
C LEU A 216 0.91 16.09 -27.76
N LEU A 217 2.19 15.95 -27.45
CA LEU A 217 2.76 14.74 -26.84
C LEU A 217 2.19 14.47 -25.46
N PHE A 218 2.09 15.49 -24.62
CA PHE A 218 1.49 15.37 -23.30
C PHE A 218 -0.01 15.07 -23.38
N SER A 219 -0.72 15.66 -24.35
CA SER A 219 -2.12 15.26 -24.61
C SER A 219 -2.21 13.79 -25.02
N TRP A 220 -1.32 13.31 -25.90
CA TRP A 220 -1.32 11.91 -26.32
C TRP A 220 -0.94 10.93 -25.21
N SER A 221 -0.03 11.27 -24.29
CA SER A 221 0.27 10.40 -23.15
C SER A 221 -0.95 10.23 -22.24
N LEU A 222 -1.70 11.31 -21.97
CA LEU A 222 -2.97 11.23 -21.23
C LEU A 222 -4.04 10.44 -21.98
N LEU A 223 -4.16 10.63 -23.30
CA LEU A 223 -5.12 9.87 -24.13
C LEU A 223 -4.78 8.37 -24.15
N LEU A 224 -3.50 8.00 -24.19
CA LEU A 224 -3.05 6.60 -24.14
C LEU A 224 -3.29 5.97 -22.76
N GLN A 225 -3.09 6.72 -21.68
CA GLN A 225 -3.40 6.29 -20.33
C GLN A 225 -4.92 6.10 -20.12
N GLY A 226 -5.73 7.01 -20.65
CA GLY A 226 -7.19 7.00 -20.59
C GLY A 226 -7.87 6.22 -21.73
N LEU A 227 -7.13 5.44 -22.51
CA LEU A 227 -7.60 4.85 -23.76
C LEU A 227 -8.91 4.04 -23.61
N PRO A 228 -9.13 3.20 -22.57
CA PRO A 228 -10.38 2.46 -22.43
C PRO A 228 -11.60 3.39 -22.28
N ALA A 229 -11.51 4.41 -21.43
CA ALA A 229 -12.61 5.37 -21.21
C ALA A 229 -12.85 6.22 -22.46
N LEU A 230 -11.78 6.59 -23.17
CA LEU A 230 -11.88 7.30 -24.44
C LEU A 230 -12.58 6.43 -25.50
N LEU A 231 -12.19 5.17 -25.67
CA LEU A 231 -12.79 4.26 -26.66
C LEU A 231 -14.26 4.01 -26.38
N GLU A 232 -14.66 3.86 -25.12
CA GLU A 232 -16.07 3.74 -24.74
C GLU A 232 -16.85 5.02 -25.09
N SER A 233 -16.27 6.20 -24.82
CA SER A 233 -16.88 7.48 -25.17
C SER A 233 -17.02 7.68 -26.68
N LEU A 234 -16.03 7.24 -27.48
CA LEU A 234 -16.01 7.35 -28.94
C LEU A 234 -16.94 6.35 -29.62
N ALA A 235 -17.07 5.15 -29.05
CA ALA A 235 -17.94 4.13 -29.60
C ALA A 235 -19.42 4.52 -29.46
N GLU A 236 -19.80 5.24 -28.39
CA GLU A 236 -21.16 5.67 -28.01
C GLU A 236 -22.15 4.52 -27.75
N LYS A 237 -21.93 3.36 -28.37
CA LYS A 237 -22.69 2.12 -28.21
C LYS A 237 -21.72 0.97 -27.94
N ARG A 238 -22.09 0.08 -27.02
CA ARG A 238 -21.35 -1.14 -26.67
C ARG A 238 -21.51 -2.24 -27.74
N THR A 239 -21.15 -1.93 -28.97
CA THR A 239 -21.13 -2.88 -30.09
C THR A 239 -19.73 -2.95 -30.68
N GLU A 240 -19.35 -4.13 -31.15
CA GLU A 240 -18.02 -4.39 -31.70
C GLU A 240 -17.70 -3.46 -32.89
N GLU A 241 -18.65 -3.25 -33.80
CA GLU A 241 -18.49 -2.34 -34.94
C GLU A 241 -18.18 -0.90 -34.50
N CYS A 242 -18.81 -0.43 -33.43
CA CYS A 242 -18.54 0.91 -32.89
C CYS A 242 -17.14 1.00 -32.28
N LEU A 243 -16.69 -0.06 -31.58
CA LEU A 243 -15.33 -0.14 -31.04
C LEU A 243 -14.29 -0.14 -32.16
N VAL A 244 -14.50 -0.91 -33.24
CA VAL A 244 -13.60 -0.93 -34.41
C VAL A 244 -13.57 0.45 -35.10
N ARG A 245 -14.71 1.14 -35.20
CA ARG A 245 -14.75 2.52 -35.73
C ARG A 245 -13.96 3.49 -34.84
N ALA A 246 -14.18 3.44 -33.52
CA ALA A 246 -13.45 4.28 -32.56
C ALA A 246 -11.94 4.03 -32.65
N LEU A 247 -11.54 2.75 -32.74
CA LEU A 247 -10.16 2.34 -32.93
C LEU A 247 -9.55 2.88 -34.22
N SER A 248 -10.29 2.82 -35.35
CA SER A 248 -9.86 3.41 -36.63
C SER A 248 -9.63 4.91 -36.50
N THR A 249 -10.55 5.62 -35.85
CA THR A 249 -10.42 7.07 -35.62
C THR A 249 -9.21 7.41 -34.76
N VAL A 250 -8.94 6.63 -33.70
CA VAL A 250 -7.74 6.82 -32.87
C VAL A 250 -6.47 6.53 -33.68
N HIS A 251 -6.45 5.48 -34.51
CA HIS A 251 -5.32 5.16 -35.39
C HIS A 251 -5.05 6.25 -36.44
N GLU A 252 -6.11 6.81 -37.03
CA GLU A 252 -6.01 7.94 -37.96
C GLU A 252 -5.39 9.17 -37.30
N ALA A 253 -5.84 9.51 -36.09
CA ALA A 253 -5.26 10.61 -35.32
C ALA A 253 -3.80 10.32 -34.92
N LEU A 254 -3.50 9.08 -34.52
CA LEU A 254 -2.16 8.65 -34.13
C LEU A 254 -1.15 8.71 -35.29
N ASN A 255 -1.61 8.46 -36.52
CA ASN A 255 -0.77 8.57 -37.72
C ASN A 255 -0.15 9.97 -37.89
N ILE A 256 -0.83 11.02 -37.44
CA ILE A 256 -0.30 12.40 -37.49
C ILE A 256 1.00 12.47 -36.67
N VAL A 257 0.98 11.95 -35.45
CA VAL A 257 2.14 11.97 -34.55
C VAL A 257 3.25 11.05 -35.05
N LEU A 258 2.90 9.86 -35.53
CA LEU A 258 3.89 8.92 -36.08
C LEU A 258 4.60 9.47 -37.33
N GLN A 259 3.89 10.21 -38.19
CA GLN A 259 4.50 10.90 -39.33
C GLN A 259 5.48 11.98 -38.88
N GLU A 260 5.14 12.76 -37.86
CA GLU A 260 6.06 13.74 -37.27
C GLU A 260 7.30 13.08 -36.68
N PHE A 261 7.19 11.95 -35.96
CA PHE A 261 8.36 11.24 -35.45
C PHE A 261 9.25 10.67 -36.53
N ASN A 262 8.66 10.14 -37.61
CA ASN A 262 9.42 9.69 -38.77
C ASN A 262 10.15 10.88 -39.42
N ARG A 263 9.51 12.06 -39.51
CA ARG A 263 10.15 13.29 -40.01
C ARG A 263 11.30 13.74 -39.11
N ILE A 264 11.09 13.82 -37.80
CA ILE A 264 12.11 14.20 -36.80
C ILE A 264 13.32 13.25 -36.87
N THR A 265 13.06 11.96 -36.99
CA THR A 265 14.11 10.92 -37.13
C THR A 265 14.87 11.08 -38.43
N HIS A 266 14.17 11.29 -39.55
CA HIS A 266 14.78 11.48 -40.86
C HIS A 266 15.64 12.76 -40.91
N SER A 267 15.17 13.84 -40.28
CA SER A 267 15.91 15.10 -40.12
C SER A 267 17.07 15.03 -39.12
N LYS A 268 17.18 13.96 -38.33
CA LYS A 268 18.20 13.76 -37.28
C LYS A 268 18.28 14.93 -36.30
N GLU A 269 17.10 15.35 -35.84
CA GLU A 269 16.96 16.47 -34.90
C GLU A 269 17.80 16.26 -33.62
N ARG A 270 18.19 17.38 -33.02
CA ARG A 270 18.99 17.44 -31.80
C ARG A 270 18.16 17.14 -30.55
N VAL A 271 18.81 16.85 -29.42
CA VAL A 271 18.11 16.46 -28.17
C VAL A 271 17.30 17.64 -27.62
N GLU A 272 17.82 18.85 -27.81
CA GLU A 272 17.27 20.12 -27.33
C GLU A 272 15.92 20.49 -27.97
N LEU A 273 15.46 19.75 -28.99
CA LEU A 273 14.16 19.96 -29.62
C LEU A 273 13.00 19.73 -28.64
N LEU A 274 13.10 18.69 -27.80
CA LEU A 274 12.09 18.33 -26.82
C LEU A 274 12.74 18.23 -25.43
N PRO A 275 12.03 18.60 -24.35
CA PRO A 275 12.46 18.30 -23.01
C PRO A 275 12.46 16.78 -22.76
N LEU A 276 13.02 16.36 -21.62
CA LEU A 276 13.05 14.94 -21.22
C LEU A 276 11.64 14.32 -21.24
N GLU A 277 10.65 15.02 -20.70
CA GLU A 277 9.25 14.61 -20.66
C GLU A 277 8.71 14.35 -22.08
N GLY A 278 8.97 15.26 -23.03
CA GLY A 278 8.54 15.10 -24.42
C GLY A 278 9.21 13.92 -25.13
N TRP A 279 10.49 13.64 -24.84
CA TRP A 279 11.15 12.44 -25.35
C TRP A 279 10.61 11.15 -24.74
N ILE A 280 10.20 11.16 -23.47
CA ILE A 280 9.57 10.01 -22.80
C ILE A 280 8.17 9.77 -23.36
N GLU A 281 7.37 10.82 -23.53
CA GLU A 281 6.02 10.76 -24.10
C GLU A 281 6.06 10.27 -25.55
N SER A 282 6.99 10.77 -26.36
CA SER A 282 7.18 10.25 -27.71
C SER A 282 7.59 8.78 -27.72
N LEU A 283 8.44 8.35 -26.78
CA LEU A 283 8.79 6.94 -26.61
C LEU A 283 7.58 6.08 -26.22
N ASP A 284 6.70 6.57 -25.35
CA ASP A 284 5.46 5.87 -24.99
C ASP A 284 4.56 5.70 -26.21
N VAL A 285 4.32 6.78 -26.95
CA VAL A 285 3.48 6.76 -28.15
C VAL A 285 4.00 5.77 -29.18
N VAL A 286 5.31 5.76 -29.49
CA VAL A 286 5.87 4.84 -30.50
C VAL A 286 5.95 3.39 -30.02
N THR A 287 6.08 3.14 -28.71
CA THR A 287 6.16 1.77 -28.16
C THR A 287 4.82 1.20 -27.72
N HIS A 288 3.76 2.02 -27.65
CA HIS A 288 2.45 1.59 -27.14
C HIS A 288 1.90 0.42 -27.97
N PRO A 289 1.33 -0.64 -27.36
CA PRO A 289 0.78 -1.79 -28.10
C PRO A 289 -0.25 -1.43 -29.18
N LEU A 290 -0.87 -0.25 -29.08
CA LEU A 290 -1.78 0.29 -30.09
C LEU A 290 -1.10 0.53 -31.46
N THR A 291 0.21 0.80 -31.51
CA THR A 291 0.96 0.99 -32.77
C THR A 291 1.40 -0.32 -33.41
N ASN A 292 1.49 -1.41 -32.65
CA ASN A 292 1.95 -2.71 -33.13
C ASN A 292 0.82 -3.52 -33.77
N LYS A 293 1.17 -4.27 -34.83
CA LYS A 293 0.24 -5.11 -35.61
C LYS A 293 -0.34 -6.29 -34.81
N ASP A 294 0.29 -6.64 -33.68
CA ASP A 294 -0.09 -7.78 -32.85
C ASP A 294 -1.06 -7.35 -31.74
N TYR A 295 -2.34 -7.21 -32.12
CA TYR A 295 -3.47 -7.04 -31.19
C TYR A 295 -3.62 -8.16 -30.16
N THR A 296 -2.89 -9.26 -30.33
CA THR A 296 -2.90 -10.43 -29.43
C THR A 296 -2.50 -10.07 -28.00
N SER A 297 -1.78 -8.97 -27.77
CA SER A 297 -1.38 -8.48 -26.44
C SER A 297 -2.45 -7.66 -25.70
N LEU A 298 -3.51 -7.18 -26.38
CA LEU A 298 -4.62 -6.42 -25.77
C LEU A 298 -5.70 -7.32 -25.12
N LYS A 299 -5.46 -8.65 -25.04
CA LYS A 299 -6.39 -9.70 -24.59
C LYS A 299 -6.91 -9.57 -23.14
N GLY A 300 -6.50 -8.55 -22.39
CA GLY A 300 -6.96 -8.32 -21.02
C GLY A 300 -8.33 -7.66 -20.88
N ASN A 301 -8.65 -6.64 -21.70
CA ASN A 301 -9.80 -5.76 -21.40
C ASN A 301 -10.74 -5.49 -22.58
N ILE A 302 -10.36 -5.78 -23.84
CA ILE A 302 -11.24 -5.58 -25.00
C ILE A 302 -11.12 -6.80 -25.92
N ARG A 303 -12.17 -7.60 -25.99
CA ARG A 303 -12.26 -8.73 -26.93
C ARG A 303 -12.54 -8.18 -28.34
N LEU A 304 -11.49 -7.84 -29.08
CA LEU A 304 -11.60 -7.57 -30.52
C LEU A 304 -11.33 -8.89 -31.29
N PRO A 305 -12.16 -9.28 -32.27
CA PRO A 305 -11.90 -10.44 -33.10
C PRO A 305 -10.74 -10.18 -34.07
N GLU A 306 -9.89 -11.19 -34.22
CA GLU A 306 -8.58 -11.15 -34.89
C GLU A 306 -8.63 -10.91 -36.42
N SER A 307 -9.82 -10.73 -37.02
CA SER A 307 -10.02 -10.86 -38.48
C SER A 307 -10.41 -9.60 -39.27
N SER A 308 -10.74 -8.46 -38.63
CA SER A 308 -11.35 -7.32 -39.36
C SER A 308 -10.55 -6.02 -39.37
N PHE A 309 -9.58 -5.81 -38.46
CA PHE A 309 -8.81 -4.56 -38.37
C PHE A 309 -7.34 -4.76 -38.75
N LYS A 310 -6.88 -4.12 -39.83
CA LYS A 310 -5.46 -4.05 -40.21
C LYS A 310 -4.94 -2.65 -39.87
N PRO A 311 -4.17 -2.47 -38.78
CA PRO A 311 -3.60 -1.17 -38.46
C PRO A 311 -2.69 -0.70 -39.61
N GLN A 312 -2.94 0.52 -40.11
CA GLN A 312 -2.21 1.13 -41.22
C GLN A 312 -1.10 2.09 -40.74
N CYS A 313 -0.65 1.97 -39.48
CA CYS A 313 0.40 2.81 -38.95
C CYS A 313 1.79 2.44 -39.54
N LYS A 314 2.48 3.43 -40.11
CA LYS A 314 3.86 3.29 -40.59
C LYS A 314 4.84 3.57 -39.45
N LEU A 315 5.10 2.56 -38.63
CA LEU A 315 6.16 2.63 -37.62
C LEU A 315 7.43 1.96 -38.14
N ASP A 316 8.54 2.70 -38.14
CA ASP A 316 9.88 2.19 -38.42
C ASP A 316 10.58 1.83 -37.11
N SER A 317 11.24 0.66 -37.04
CA SER A 317 12.05 0.28 -35.88
C SER A 317 13.21 1.24 -35.67
N ALA A 318 13.74 1.85 -36.73
CA ALA A 318 14.80 2.86 -36.63
C ALA A 318 14.29 4.12 -35.91
N THR A 319 13.03 4.52 -36.11
CA THR A 319 12.38 5.62 -35.38
C THR A 319 12.28 5.30 -33.89
N VAL A 320 11.88 4.07 -33.54
CA VAL A 320 11.79 3.64 -32.13
C VAL A 320 13.15 3.68 -31.44
N GLU A 321 14.20 3.16 -32.07
CA GLU A 321 15.57 3.19 -31.53
C GLU A 321 16.12 4.61 -31.43
N PHE A 322 15.84 5.46 -32.43
CA PHE A 322 16.24 6.86 -32.41
C PHE A 322 15.61 7.60 -31.23
N VAL A 323 14.29 7.51 -31.07
CA VAL A 323 13.55 8.14 -29.96
C VAL A 323 14.02 7.62 -28.61
N HIS A 324 14.22 6.30 -28.46
CA HIS A 324 14.77 5.71 -27.24
C HIS A 324 16.16 6.26 -26.90
N SER A 325 17.06 6.31 -27.88
CA SER A 325 18.41 6.85 -27.67
C SER A 325 18.40 8.33 -27.30
N ARG A 326 17.47 9.12 -27.86
CA ARG A 326 17.30 10.55 -27.55
C ARG A 326 16.73 10.75 -26.15
N ALA A 327 15.75 9.96 -25.73
CA ALA A 327 15.24 9.99 -24.36
C ALA A 327 16.33 9.68 -23.32
N ILE A 328 17.14 8.64 -23.57
CA ILE A 328 18.26 8.27 -22.68
C ILE A 328 19.38 9.32 -22.66
N GLN A 329 19.60 10.04 -23.76
CA GLN A 329 20.53 11.18 -23.83
C GLN A 329 19.97 12.39 -23.07
N ALA A 330 18.71 12.76 -23.28
CA ALA A 330 18.04 13.84 -22.56
C ALA A 330 18.05 13.59 -21.05
N ALA A 331 17.82 12.34 -20.63
CA ALA A 331 17.88 11.93 -19.24
C ALA A 331 19.27 12.17 -18.65
N ALA A 332 20.32 11.73 -19.35
CA ALA A 332 21.69 11.95 -18.90
C ALA A 332 22.06 13.43 -18.84
N ILE A 333 21.66 14.23 -19.84
CA ILE A 333 21.92 15.67 -19.86
C ILE A 333 21.30 16.34 -18.64
N ARG A 334 20.00 16.13 -18.39
CA ARG A 334 19.28 16.74 -17.25
C ARG A 334 19.85 16.34 -15.89
N MET A 335 20.24 15.08 -15.74
CA MET A 335 20.88 14.59 -14.51
C MET A 335 22.27 15.22 -14.27
N ILE A 336 22.99 15.58 -15.34
CA ILE A 336 24.32 16.20 -15.26
C ILE A 336 24.20 17.71 -15.03
N GLU A 337 23.30 18.38 -15.75
CA GLU A 337 23.11 19.83 -15.69
C GLU A 337 22.73 20.28 -14.28
N ASN A 338 21.72 19.63 -13.67
CA ASN A 338 21.20 19.93 -12.34
C ASN A 338 21.17 21.45 -12.02
N ASP A 339 20.70 22.25 -12.99
CA ASP A 339 20.75 23.71 -12.96
C ASP A 339 19.69 24.24 -11.97
N GLN A 340 20.06 24.21 -10.68
CA GLN A 340 19.22 24.55 -9.55
C GLN A 340 19.94 25.61 -8.72
N SER A 341 19.27 26.74 -8.48
CA SER A 341 19.85 27.86 -7.73
C SER A 341 19.92 27.60 -6.22
N ASP A 342 18.79 27.23 -5.61
CA ASP A 342 18.66 27.03 -4.15
C ASP A 342 17.63 25.95 -3.80
N VAL A 343 16.56 25.84 -4.59
CA VAL A 343 15.53 24.81 -4.40
C VAL A 343 15.87 23.58 -5.22
N GLU A 344 16.20 22.51 -4.52
CA GLU A 344 16.42 21.24 -5.17
C GLU A 344 15.11 20.62 -5.65
N THR A 345 14.94 20.51 -6.97
CA THR A 345 13.80 19.85 -7.62
C THR A 345 14.09 18.39 -7.91
N GLU A 346 13.04 17.60 -8.12
CA GLU A 346 13.19 16.25 -8.63
C GLU A 346 13.63 16.26 -10.11
N PRO A 347 14.48 15.31 -10.53
CA PRO A 347 15.01 15.28 -11.89
C PRO A 347 13.92 14.93 -12.93
N LEU A 348 12.86 14.24 -12.52
CA LEU A 348 11.77 13.80 -13.38
C LEU A 348 10.53 13.52 -12.52
N ASP A 349 9.34 13.88 -13.02
CA ASP A 349 8.07 13.58 -12.36
C ASP A 349 7.84 12.05 -12.22
N PRO A 350 7.25 11.57 -11.11
CA PRO A 350 6.96 10.14 -10.90
C PRO A 350 6.18 9.46 -12.04
N TYR A 351 5.27 10.19 -12.71
CA TYR A 351 4.49 9.68 -13.82
C TYR A 351 5.35 9.42 -15.05
N HIS A 352 6.18 10.39 -15.45
CA HIS A 352 7.10 10.23 -16.58
C HIS A 352 8.18 9.19 -16.28
N LEU A 353 8.63 9.06 -15.04
CA LEU A 353 9.53 7.97 -14.62
C LEU A 353 8.87 6.60 -14.83
N TYR A 354 7.62 6.45 -14.39
CA TYR A 354 6.84 5.24 -14.62
C TYR A 354 6.69 4.92 -16.11
N ILE A 355 6.38 5.92 -16.95
CA ILE A 355 6.28 5.75 -18.40
C ILE A 355 7.60 5.29 -19.00
N LEU A 356 8.72 5.94 -18.65
CA LEU A 356 10.04 5.57 -19.16
C LEU A 356 10.34 4.10 -18.86
N LEU A 357 10.11 3.65 -17.64
CA LEU A 357 10.34 2.26 -17.23
C LEU A 357 9.37 1.29 -17.90
N ARG A 358 8.11 1.71 -18.14
CA ARG A 358 7.15 0.94 -18.93
C ARG A 358 7.62 0.75 -20.37
N CYS A 359 8.19 1.80 -20.98
CA CYS A 359 8.81 1.73 -22.30
C CYS A 359 10.02 0.81 -22.30
N MET A 360 10.87 0.86 -21.27
CA MET A 360 12.02 -0.04 -21.15
C MET A 360 11.61 -1.51 -21.02
N VAL A 361 10.52 -1.82 -20.30
CA VAL A 361 9.94 -3.17 -20.26
C VAL A 361 9.46 -3.61 -21.65
N ARG A 362 8.77 -2.74 -22.40
CA ARG A 362 8.34 -3.05 -23.78
C ARG A 362 9.52 -3.26 -24.73
N LEU A 363 10.66 -2.63 -24.46
CA LEU A 363 11.90 -2.76 -25.23
C LEU A 363 12.84 -3.84 -24.67
N ALA A 364 12.44 -4.56 -23.62
CA ALA A 364 13.27 -5.58 -22.96
C ALA A 364 13.77 -6.65 -23.94
N GLU A 365 12.88 -7.11 -24.82
CA GLU A 365 13.16 -8.12 -25.84
C GLU A 365 14.17 -7.67 -26.91
N LYS A 366 14.29 -6.35 -27.15
CA LYS A 366 15.23 -5.78 -28.14
C LYS A 366 16.67 -5.65 -27.62
N GLY A 367 16.91 -5.98 -26.35
CA GLY A 367 18.22 -5.89 -25.71
C GLY A 367 18.41 -4.57 -24.97
N VAL A 368 18.23 -4.61 -23.64
CA VAL A 368 18.45 -3.45 -22.77
C VAL A 368 19.91 -3.45 -22.33
N ASN A 369 20.55 -2.31 -22.54
CA ASN A 369 21.95 -2.07 -22.15
C ASN A 369 22.03 -1.80 -20.63
N ASP A 370 22.96 -2.46 -19.94
CA ASP A 370 23.27 -2.23 -18.52
C ASP A 370 23.42 -0.74 -18.16
N SER A 371 24.02 0.06 -19.03
CA SER A 371 24.16 1.51 -18.82
C SER A 371 22.82 2.24 -18.79
N HIS A 372 21.83 1.80 -19.57
CA HIS A 372 20.48 2.38 -19.57
C HIS A 372 19.74 1.99 -18.29
N ILE A 373 19.90 0.74 -17.84
CA ILE A 373 19.33 0.25 -16.57
C ILE A 373 19.93 1.01 -15.40
N HIS A 374 21.25 1.22 -15.40
CA HIS A 374 21.93 1.99 -14.36
C HIS A 374 21.40 3.43 -14.28
N ARG A 375 21.21 4.10 -15.42
CA ARG A 375 20.61 5.45 -15.46
C ARG A 375 19.17 5.46 -14.93
N ALA A 376 18.35 4.50 -15.35
CA ALA A 376 16.97 4.38 -14.88
C ALA A 376 16.90 4.08 -13.37
N ALA A 377 17.79 3.24 -12.86
CA ALA A 377 17.92 2.95 -11.43
C ALA A 377 18.33 4.20 -10.63
N LEU A 378 19.25 5.00 -11.16
CA LEU A 378 19.68 6.25 -10.52
C LEU A 378 18.56 7.31 -10.52
N LEU A 379 17.85 7.49 -11.63
CA LEU A 379 16.66 8.37 -11.70
C LEU A 379 15.59 7.96 -10.69
N THR A 380 15.27 6.66 -10.64
CA THR A 380 14.30 6.12 -9.70
C THR A 380 14.74 6.34 -8.25
N GLY A 381 16.02 6.14 -7.96
CA GLY A 381 16.59 6.40 -6.63
C GLY A 381 16.49 7.87 -6.23
N MET A 382 16.77 8.81 -7.15
CA MET A 382 16.64 10.25 -6.88
C MET A 382 15.20 10.66 -6.56
N VAL A 383 14.21 10.19 -7.33
CA VAL A 383 12.78 10.44 -7.06
C VAL A 383 12.36 9.79 -5.72
N GLY A 384 12.81 8.57 -5.47
CA GLY A 384 12.58 7.86 -4.20
C GLY A 384 13.11 8.62 -2.98
N GLU A 385 14.33 9.17 -3.06
CA GLU A 385 14.95 9.99 -2.01
C GLU A 385 14.23 11.33 -1.80
N ARG A 386 13.71 11.96 -2.88
CA ARG A 386 12.92 13.20 -2.79
C ARG A 386 11.63 12.99 -2.01
N ILE A 387 10.86 11.96 -2.36
CA ILE A 387 9.62 11.58 -1.68
C ILE A 387 9.94 11.20 -0.23
N PHE A 388 10.99 10.40 0.01
CA PHE A 388 11.45 10.04 1.35
C PHE A 388 11.78 11.28 2.20
N SER A 389 12.57 12.21 1.68
CA SER A 389 12.97 13.45 2.36
C SER A 389 11.79 14.36 2.69
N SER A 390 10.75 14.37 1.84
CA SER A 390 9.49 15.08 2.09
C SER A 390 8.74 14.48 3.30
N LEU A 391 8.63 13.15 3.34
CA LEU A 391 7.98 12.42 4.43
C LEU A 391 8.79 12.53 5.73
N GLU A 392 10.11 12.39 5.68
CA GLU A 392 11.00 12.48 6.85
C GLU A 392 10.90 13.86 7.52
N ARG A 393 10.93 14.95 6.75
CA ARG A 393 10.72 16.31 7.27
C ARG A 393 9.37 16.47 7.97
N THR A 394 8.34 15.78 7.49
CA THR A 394 6.98 15.83 8.06
C THR A 394 6.90 15.10 9.41
N VAL A 395 7.63 13.98 9.59
CA VAL A 395 7.58 13.13 10.80
C VAL A 395 8.84 13.19 11.68
N ALA A 396 9.66 14.22 11.49
CA ALA A 396 10.95 14.40 12.14
C ALA A 396 10.89 14.45 13.68
N PRO A 397 11.85 13.82 14.40
CA PRO A 397 11.90 13.86 15.86
C PRO A 397 12.12 15.30 16.38
N PRO A 398 11.37 15.74 17.41
CA PRO A 398 11.50 17.09 17.93
C PRO A 398 12.79 17.24 18.76
N ARG A 399 13.21 18.50 19.00
CA ARG A 399 14.45 18.84 19.76
C ARG A 399 14.60 18.14 21.11
N ARG A 400 13.50 17.93 21.84
CA ARG A 400 13.51 17.20 23.14
C ARG A 400 13.98 15.74 23.03
N TYR A 401 13.84 15.12 21.85
CA TYR A 401 14.28 13.76 21.58
C TYR A 401 15.55 13.69 20.72
N SER A 402 15.98 14.78 20.07
CA SER A 402 17.15 14.75 19.18
C SER A 402 18.44 14.38 19.93
N LEU A 403 18.70 15.01 21.08
CA LEU A 403 19.86 14.67 21.91
C LEU A 403 19.74 13.26 22.49
N ARG A 404 18.53 12.84 22.87
CA ARG A 404 18.28 11.49 23.39
C ARG A 404 18.58 10.42 22.35
N HIS A 405 18.14 10.61 21.10
CA HIS A 405 18.43 9.68 20.02
C HIS A 405 19.93 9.66 19.69
N ALA A 406 20.61 10.81 19.70
CA ALA A 406 22.04 10.90 19.48
C ALA A 406 22.85 10.14 20.56
N LEU A 407 22.42 10.20 21.82
CA LEU A 407 23.13 9.55 22.94
C LEU A 407 22.75 8.07 23.13
N LEU A 408 21.47 7.71 22.93
CA LEU A 408 20.97 6.37 23.26
C LEU A 408 20.70 5.47 22.05
N GLY A 409 20.64 6.01 20.83
CA GLY A 409 20.38 5.20 19.63
C GLY A 409 19.06 4.40 19.66
N LYS A 410 18.02 4.92 20.33
CA LYS A 410 16.73 4.23 20.61
C LYS A 410 16.85 2.92 21.39
N GLN A 411 18.00 2.66 22.01
CA GLN A 411 18.18 1.43 22.75
C GLN A 411 17.15 1.32 23.87
N LEU A 412 16.45 0.18 23.90
CA LEU A 412 15.44 -0.10 24.91
C LEU A 412 16.11 -0.48 26.23
N ARG A 413 15.41 -0.24 27.34
CA ARG A 413 15.95 -0.44 28.70
C ARG A 413 16.31 -1.90 28.98
N ASP A 414 15.62 -2.85 28.32
CA ASP A 414 15.79 -4.28 28.53
C ASP A 414 15.73 -5.01 27.19
N ALA A 415 16.89 -5.48 26.70
CA ALA A 415 17.01 -6.21 25.45
C ALA A 415 16.41 -7.63 25.51
N SER A 416 16.16 -8.16 26.71
CA SER A 416 15.65 -9.52 26.89
C SER A 416 14.13 -9.62 26.74
N LYS A 417 13.42 -8.52 27.00
CA LYS A 417 11.97 -8.45 26.79
C LYS A 417 11.68 -8.44 25.28
N PRO A 418 10.74 -9.28 24.80
CA PRO A 418 10.33 -9.22 23.41
C PRO A 418 9.71 -7.84 23.15
N HIS A 419 10.38 -7.07 22.30
CA HIS A 419 9.94 -5.75 21.86
C HIS A 419 9.92 -5.68 20.34
N ALA A 420 9.03 -4.86 19.78
CA ALA A 420 9.05 -4.58 18.35
C ALA A 420 10.30 -3.73 18.03
N ILE A 421 11.09 -4.13 17.04
CA ILE A 421 12.32 -3.41 16.69
C ILE A 421 11.94 -2.16 15.84
N PRO A 422 12.31 -0.94 16.28
CA PRO A 422 12.01 0.28 15.54
C PRO A 422 13.01 0.51 14.40
N LEU A 423 12.64 0.14 13.17
CA LEU A 423 13.48 0.30 11.97
C LEU A 423 13.91 1.76 11.72
N ASP A 424 13.04 2.74 11.99
CA ASP A 424 13.26 4.16 11.66
C ASP A 424 12.88 5.10 12.79
N VAL A 425 13.64 6.18 12.98
CA VAL A 425 13.41 7.17 14.06
C VAL A 425 12.35 8.16 13.60
N CYS A 426 11.34 8.39 14.42
CA CYS A 426 10.33 9.41 14.15
C CYS A 426 9.95 10.14 15.44
N ALA A 427 9.14 11.19 15.30
CA ALA A 427 8.53 11.87 16.44
C ALA A 427 7.61 10.95 17.27
N PRO A 428 7.40 11.25 18.57
CA PRO A 428 6.26 10.71 19.30
C PRO A 428 4.92 11.18 18.68
N PRO A 429 3.80 10.47 18.91
CA PRO A 429 2.49 10.81 18.34
C PRO A 429 2.07 12.23 18.72
N GLY A 430 1.97 13.09 17.70
CA GLY A 430 1.67 14.52 17.82
C GLY A 430 0.33 14.93 17.21
N GLY A 431 -0.49 13.96 16.82
CA GLY A 431 -1.70 14.17 16.03
C GLY A 431 -1.58 13.57 14.63
N VAL A 432 -2.72 13.40 13.96
CA VAL A 432 -2.77 13.00 12.56
C VAL A 432 -2.18 14.12 11.69
N LYS A 433 -1.20 13.78 10.86
CA LYS A 433 -0.57 14.70 9.91
C LYS A 433 -1.11 14.43 8.51
N LYS A 434 -1.30 15.48 7.71
CA LYS A 434 -1.61 15.32 6.28
C LYS A 434 -0.29 15.06 5.52
N PRO A 435 -0.21 14.06 4.64
CA PRO A 435 0.99 13.78 3.86
C PRO A 435 1.25 14.93 2.86
N PRO A 436 2.52 15.33 2.65
CA PRO A 436 2.87 16.38 1.71
C PRO A 436 2.92 15.91 0.25
N THR A 437 2.97 14.59 0.02
CA THR A 437 3.09 13.97 -1.31
C THR A 437 1.76 14.02 -2.06
N ALA A 438 1.83 14.00 -3.40
CA ALA A 438 0.66 13.85 -4.25
C ALA A 438 -0.03 12.49 -3.97
N ALA A 439 -1.23 12.34 -4.51
CA ALA A 439 -2.09 11.21 -4.18
C ALA A 439 -1.61 9.89 -4.83
N ASP A 440 -0.79 9.97 -5.87
CA ASP A 440 -0.31 8.86 -6.68
C ASP A 440 1.22 8.72 -6.70
N ASP A 441 1.99 9.64 -6.10
CA ASP A 441 3.47 9.58 -6.02
C ASP A 441 3.98 8.20 -5.57
N VAL A 442 3.45 7.70 -4.45
CA VAL A 442 3.87 6.43 -3.85
C VAL A 442 3.48 5.25 -4.73
N LEU A 443 2.32 5.33 -5.37
CA LEU A 443 1.81 4.32 -6.30
C LEU A 443 2.69 4.23 -7.54
N LEU A 444 2.98 5.37 -8.17
CA LEU A 444 3.81 5.48 -9.35
C LEU A 444 5.24 5.04 -9.05
N LEU A 445 5.82 5.45 -7.91
CA LEU A 445 7.14 5.01 -7.47
C LEU A 445 7.19 3.48 -7.27
N THR A 446 6.16 2.89 -6.66
CA THR A 446 6.07 1.43 -6.46
C THR A 446 6.04 0.70 -7.80
N ARG A 447 5.16 1.14 -8.72
CA ARG A 447 5.06 0.55 -10.06
C ARG A 447 6.34 0.72 -10.87
N ALA A 448 6.94 1.91 -10.84
CA ALA A 448 8.21 2.20 -11.47
C ALA A 448 9.30 1.23 -10.97
N CYS A 449 9.43 1.07 -9.66
CA CYS A 449 10.41 0.16 -9.07
C CYS A 449 10.17 -1.30 -9.47
N THR A 450 8.91 -1.76 -9.47
CA THR A 450 8.53 -3.09 -10.00
C THR A 450 8.95 -3.27 -11.46
N LEU A 451 8.69 -2.28 -12.32
CA LEU A 451 9.11 -2.33 -13.73
C LEU A 451 10.65 -2.32 -13.86
N LEU A 452 11.35 -1.53 -13.06
CA LEU A 452 12.82 -1.53 -13.01
C LEU A 452 13.37 -2.91 -12.67
N MET A 453 12.81 -3.59 -11.66
CA MET A 453 13.22 -4.95 -11.29
C MET A 453 12.94 -5.96 -12.42
N ASN A 454 11.83 -5.82 -13.15
CA ASN A 454 11.51 -6.67 -14.30
C ASN A 454 12.50 -6.46 -15.46
N VAL A 455 12.95 -5.23 -15.70
CA VAL A 455 14.00 -4.96 -16.70
C VAL A 455 15.36 -5.46 -16.22
N ALA A 456 15.63 -5.39 -14.92
CA ALA A 456 16.93 -5.69 -14.32
C ALA A 456 17.10 -7.15 -13.85
N THR A 457 16.19 -8.07 -14.20
CA THR A 457 16.24 -9.47 -13.73
C THR A 457 17.56 -10.16 -14.10
N ASN A 458 18.08 -9.91 -15.31
CA ASN A 458 19.28 -10.56 -15.86
C ASN A 458 20.36 -9.54 -16.26
N VAL A 459 20.90 -8.80 -15.29
CA VAL A 459 21.95 -7.78 -15.50
C VAL A 459 23.27 -8.16 -14.83
N LEU A 460 24.35 -7.43 -15.16
CA LEU A 460 25.64 -7.65 -14.51
C LEU A 460 25.57 -7.32 -13.00
N PRO A 461 26.37 -7.99 -12.14
CA PRO A 461 26.34 -7.77 -10.70
C PRO A 461 26.56 -6.31 -10.25
N GLN A 462 27.37 -5.55 -10.97
CA GLN A 462 27.62 -4.13 -10.68
C GLN A 462 26.34 -3.29 -10.84
N THR A 463 25.61 -3.50 -11.93
CA THR A 463 24.32 -2.86 -12.17
C THR A 463 23.27 -3.37 -11.18
N LYS A 464 23.25 -4.68 -10.91
CA LYS A 464 22.34 -5.31 -9.94
C LYS A 464 22.50 -4.72 -8.54
N PHE A 465 23.73 -4.45 -8.09
CA PHE A 465 23.97 -3.78 -6.82
C PHE A 465 23.31 -2.40 -6.75
N LYS A 466 23.42 -1.59 -7.81
CA LYS A 466 22.76 -0.28 -7.86
C LYS A 466 21.24 -0.40 -7.87
N VAL A 467 20.70 -1.39 -8.58
CA VAL A 467 19.25 -1.67 -8.60
C VAL A 467 18.77 -2.04 -7.20
N LEU A 468 19.49 -2.91 -6.48
CA LEU A 468 19.14 -3.28 -5.10
C LEU A 468 19.23 -2.10 -4.13
N GLU A 469 20.21 -1.21 -4.28
CA GLU A 469 20.28 0.04 -3.51
C GLU A 469 19.05 0.93 -3.77
N THR A 470 18.65 1.09 -5.05
CA THR A 470 17.44 1.82 -5.42
C THR A 470 16.18 1.16 -4.83
N VAL A 471 16.08 -0.17 -4.87
CA VAL A 471 14.97 -0.93 -4.27
C VAL A 471 14.92 -0.70 -2.75
N ASP A 472 16.08 -0.69 -2.07
CA ASP A 472 16.16 -0.40 -0.63
C ASP A 472 15.70 1.03 -0.30
N THR A 473 16.10 2.02 -1.10
CA THR A 473 15.60 3.41 -0.99
C THR A 473 14.08 3.45 -1.15
N VAL A 474 13.53 2.85 -2.20
CA VAL A 474 12.07 2.82 -2.43
C VAL A 474 11.37 2.10 -1.27
N LEU A 475 11.87 0.96 -0.82
CA LEU A 475 11.32 0.22 0.31
C LEU A 475 11.31 1.05 1.61
N LYS A 476 12.35 1.87 1.83
CA LYS A 476 12.39 2.85 2.92
C LYS A 476 11.33 3.93 2.73
N THR A 477 11.17 4.50 1.53
CA THR A 477 10.10 5.46 1.20
C THR A 477 8.72 4.87 1.49
N LEU A 478 8.44 3.64 1.04
CA LEU A 478 7.18 2.94 1.31
C LEU A 478 6.95 2.69 2.81
N SER A 479 8.02 2.47 3.58
CA SER A 479 7.92 2.29 5.04
C SER A 479 7.50 3.57 5.80
N TYR A 480 7.74 4.75 5.21
CA TYR A 480 7.32 6.06 5.72
C TYR A 480 5.98 6.53 5.17
N ALA A 481 5.63 6.14 3.94
CA ALA A 481 4.37 6.50 3.29
C ALA A 481 3.16 6.07 4.16
N PRO A 482 2.04 6.82 4.15
CA PRO A 482 0.84 6.45 4.90
C PRO A 482 0.16 5.22 4.31
N ASN A 483 -0.63 4.51 5.12
CA ASN A 483 -1.24 3.25 4.71
C ASN A 483 -2.29 3.39 3.60
N TYR A 484 -3.00 4.53 3.53
CA TYR A 484 -4.03 4.78 2.52
C TYR A 484 -3.46 5.25 1.17
N ASP A 485 -2.16 5.59 1.09
CA ASP A 485 -1.49 5.88 -0.19
C ASP A 485 -0.89 4.61 -0.82
N LEU A 486 -0.88 3.48 -0.10
CA LEU A 486 -0.36 2.20 -0.58
C LEU A 486 -1.47 1.40 -1.27
N SER A 487 -1.42 1.33 -2.61
CA SER A 487 -2.23 0.37 -3.37
C SER A 487 -1.85 -1.05 -2.97
N THR A 488 -2.83 -1.85 -2.54
CA THR A 488 -2.58 -3.21 -2.06
C THR A 488 -2.02 -4.09 -3.18
N ALA A 489 -2.59 -4.03 -4.40
CA ALA A 489 -2.17 -4.87 -5.51
C ALA A 489 -0.72 -4.56 -5.94
N ASP A 490 -0.42 -3.30 -6.20
CA ASP A 490 0.91 -2.87 -6.67
C ASP A 490 2.00 -3.13 -5.60
N THR A 491 1.67 -2.89 -4.32
CA THR A 491 2.62 -3.13 -3.22
C THR A 491 2.87 -4.63 -3.00
N VAL A 492 1.86 -5.49 -3.20
CA VAL A 492 2.04 -6.95 -3.14
C VAL A 492 2.90 -7.44 -4.31
N ILE A 493 2.64 -6.97 -5.53
CA ILE A 493 3.46 -7.32 -6.70
C ILE A 493 4.93 -6.92 -6.47
N PHE A 494 5.17 -5.67 -6.03
CA PHE A 494 6.51 -5.21 -5.67
C PHE A 494 7.15 -6.09 -4.58
N SER A 495 6.42 -6.36 -3.50
CA SER A 495 6.92 -7.17 -2.39
C SER A 495 7.28 -8.59 -2.81
N ASN A 496 6.51 -9.21 -3.71
CA ASN A 496 6.83 -10.53 -4.25
C ASN A 496 8.17 -10.53 -4.97
N MET A 497 8.40 -9.55 -5.85
CA MET A 497 9.67 -9.44 -6.58
C MET A 497 10.85 -9.20 -5.63
N VAL A 498 10.68 -8.38 -4.60
CA VAL A 498 11.73 -8.19 -3.58
C VAL A 498 11.97 -9.51 -2.82
N LEU A 499 10.93 -10.27 -2.49
CA LEU A 499 11.09 -11.58 -1.87
C LEU A 499 11.84 -12.54 -2.78
N GLU A 500 11.53 -12.61 -4.08
CA GLU A 500 12.26 -13.40 -5.08
C GLU A 500 13.76 -13.07 -5.09
N GLU A 501 14.11 -11.79 -5.14
CA GLU A 501 15.51 -11.34 -5.06
C GLU A 501 16.18 -11.73 -3.74
N LEU A 502 15.43 -11.70 -2.62
CA LEU A 502 15.91 -12.11 -1.29
C LEU A 502 16.10 -13.63 -1.12
N HIS A 503 15.64 -14.46 -2.07
CA HIS A 503 15.98 -15.89 -2.04
C HIS A 503 17.47 -16.12 -2.38
N HIS A 504 18.15 -15.13 -2.96
CA HIS A 504 19.60 -15.17 -3.14
C HIS A 504 20.33 -14.90 -1.81
N VAL A 505 21.51 -15.50 -1.62
CA VAL A 505 22.27 -15.42 -0.36
C VAL A 505 22.92 -14.02 -0.24
N ASP A 506 22.18 -13.09 0.36
CA ASP A 506 22.66 -11.76 0.74
C ASP A 506 23.19 -11.78 2.20
N GLU A 507 24.46 -11.48 2.43
CA GLU A 507 25.07 -11.71 3.76
C GLU A 507 24.83 -10.59 4.78
N ALA A 508 24.89 -9.31 4.36
CA ALA A 508 24.90 -8.16 5.30
C ALA A 508 23.55 -7.42 5.42
N SER A 509 22.85 -7.20 4.31
CA SER A 509 21.62 -6.39 4.25
C SER A 509 20.33 -7.21 4.38
N ALA A 510 20.38 -8.54 4.20
CA ALA A 510 19.20 -9.40 4.19
C ALA A 510 18.32 -9.24 5.44
N THR A 511 18.93 -9.05 6.61
CA THR A 511 18.16 -8.89 7.85
C THR A 511 17.26 -7.66 7.84
N ASP A 512 17.77 -6.49 7.44
CA ASP A 512 16.92 -5.28 7.40
C ASP A 512 15.90 -5.38 6.26
N ARG A 513 16.32 -5.84 5.07
CA ARG A 513 15.42 -6.05 3.93
C ARG A 513 14.24 -6.96 4.27
N HIS A 514 14.49 -8.11 4.90
CA HIS A 514 13.43 -9.03 5.32
C HIS A 514 12.48 -8.35 6.32
N LEU A 515 13.00 -7.61 7.31
CA LEU A 515 12.17 -6.91 8.29
C LEU A 515 11.34 -5.80 7.65
N ARG A 516 11.91 -5.06 6.70
CA ARG A 516 11.25 -3.98 5.95
C ARG A 516 10.11 -4.51 5.09
N VAL A 517 10.36 -5.54 4.28
CA VAL A 517 9.33 -6.16 3.42
C VAL A 517 8.21 -6.78 4.26
N LEU A 518 8.56 -7.54 5.31
CA LEU A 518 7.54 -8.14 6.19
C LEU A 518 6.75 -7.07 6.95
N LEU A 519 7.37 -5.97 7.38
CA LEU A 519 6.66 -4.86 7.99
C LEU A 519 5.72 -4.19 6.98
N LEU A 520 6.17 -3.95 5.75
CA LEU A 520 5.35 -3.38 4.67
C LEU A 520 4.12 -4.26 4.40
N LEU A 521 4.32 -5.56 4.16
CA LEU A 521 3.23 -6.53 3.97
C LEU A 521 2.27 -6.59 5.17
N SER A 522 2.79 -6.49 6.41
CA SER A 522 1.96 -6.52 7.61
C SER A 522 1.06 -5.29 7.80
N ARG A 523 1.34 -4.20 7.08
CA ARG A 523 0.55 -2.96 7.13
C ARG A 523 -0.62 -2.97 6.15
N LEU A 524 -0.53 -3.77 5.08
CA LEU A 524 -1.53 -3.83 4.01
C LEU A 524 -2.73 -4.69 4.43
N ARG A 525 -3.89 -4.41 3.82
CA ARG A 525 -5.10 -5.24 3.94
C ARG A 525 -5.16 -6.22 2.76
N LEU A 526 -4.49 -7.37 2.88
CA LEU A 526 -4.39 -8.38 1.80
C LEU A 526 -5.76 -8.87 1.29
N SER A 527 -6.80 -8.80 2.11
CA SER A 527 -8.18 -9.17 1.73
C SER A 527 -8.77 -8.29 0.62
N MET A 528 -8.27 -7.05 0.48
CA MET A 528 -8.72 -6.06 -0.52
C MET A 528 -7.91 -6.13 -1.83
N CYS A 529 -6.99 -7.09 -1.98
CA CYS A 529 -6.20 -7.21 -3.20
C CYS A 529 -7.10 -7.66 -4.37
N ALA A 530 -7.12 -6.85 -5.44
CA ALA A 530 -7.88 -7.15 -6.65
C ALA A 530 -7.29 -8.36 -7.40
N ASP A 531 -5.96 -8.44 -7.53
CA ASP A 531 -5.29 -9.54 -8.21
C ASP A 531 -5.03 -10.73 -7.27
N ARG A 532 -5.76 -11.83 -7.49
CA ARG A 532 -5.59 -13.08 -6.74
C ARG A 532 -4.33 -13.84 -7.14
N SER A 533 -3.83 -13.67 -8.36
CA SER A 533 -2.56 -14.27 -8.79
C SER A 533 -1.39 -13.69 -8.01
N ALA A 534 -1.38 -12.36 -7.78
CA ALA A 534 -0.36 -11.72 -6.95
C ALA A 534 -0.36 -12.23 -5.49
N LEU A 535 -1.54 -12.51 -4.92
CA LEU A 535 -1.65 -13.13 -3.59
C LEU A 535 -1.16 -14.58 -3.59
N SER A 536 -1.51 -15.38 -4.61
CA SER A 536 -1.03 -16.76 -4.75
C SER A 536 0.49 -16.83 -4.92
N HIS A 537 1.06 -15.87 -5.66
CA HIS A 537 2.51 -15.74 -5.82
C HIS A 537 3.18 -15.34 -4.50
N LEU A 538 2.57 -14.42 -3.74
CA LEU A 538 3.02 -14.05 -2.39
C LEU A 538 3.04 -15.26 -1.46
N LEU A 539 2.01 -16.12 -1.54
CA LEU A 539 1.96 -17.34 -0.74
C LEU A 539 3.15 -18.26 -1.07
N SER A 540 3.43 -18.47 -2.36
CA SER A 540 4.59 -19.24 -2.81
C SER A 540 5.90 -18.66 -2.29
N CYS A 541 6.11 -17.35 -2.45
CA CYS A 541 7.29 -16.65 -1.97
C CYS A 541 7.45 -16.78 -0.45
N LEU A 542 6.39 -16.61 0.33
CA LEU A 542 6.46 -16.69 1.78
C LEU A 542 6.69 -18.12 2.29
N CYS A 543 6.16 -19.14 1.61
CA CYS A 543 6.42 -20.54 1.95
C CYS A 543 7.88 -20.93 1.69
N ASN A 544 8.48 -20.42 0.61
CA ASN A 544 9.88 -20.59 0.25
C ASN A 544 10.86 -19.67 1.00
N LEU A 545 10.38 -18.61 1.66
CA LEU A 545 11.25 -17.64 2.31
C LEU A 545 11.98 -18.23 3.52
N LEU A 546 13.31 -18.36 3.43
CA LEU A 546 14.19 -18.71 4.54
C LEU A 546 14.49 -17.47 5.43
N PRO A 547 14.64 -17.65 6.75
CA PRO A 547 15.18 -16.60 7.61
C PRO A 547 16.68 -16.37 7.30
N PRO A 548 17.20 -15.14 7.43
CA PRO A 548 18.62 -14.86 7.20
C PRO A 548 19.51 -15.66 8.17
N HIS A 549 20.66 -16.17 7.71
CA HIS A 549 21.53 -17.02 8.54
C HIS A 549 22.17 -16.28 9.72
N SER A 550 22.56 -15.01 9.54
CA SER A 550 23.29 -14.19 10.52
C SER A 550 22.38 -13.34 11.44
N ILE A 551 21.07 -13.63 11.47
CA ILE A 551 20.09 -12.82 12.20
C ILE A 551 20.18 -12.98 13.72
N GLN A 552 20.16 -11.85 14.44
CA GLN A 552 20.12 -11.82 15.91
C GLN A 552 18.77 -12.34 16.44
N GLN A 553 18.73 -12.85 17.68
CA GLN A 553 17.56 -13.54 18.22
C GLN A 553 16.32 -12.63 18.33
N ASP A 554 16.49 -11.37 18.71
CA ASP A 554 15.43 -10.35 18.78
C ASP A 554 14.86 -10.05 17.38
N LYS A 555 15.73 -9.84 16.39
CA LYS A 555 15.37 -9.63 14.98
C LYS A 555 14.68 -10.86 14.40
N LEU A 556 15.13 -12.07 14.74
CA LEU A 556 14.51 -13.32 14.31
C LEU A 556 13.10 -13.48 14.91
N ARG A 557 12.91 -13.12 16.18
CA ARG A 557 11.59 -13.13 16.81
C ARG A 557 10.65 -12.13 16.16
N GLU A 558 11.11 -10.91 15.88
CA GLU A 558 10.34 -9.91 15.16
C GLU A 558 10.02 -10.37 13.72
N TRP A 559 10.98 -10.96 13.02
CA TRP A 559 10.79 -11.57 11.71
C TRP A 559 9.72 -12.68 11.75
N LYS A 560 9.80 -13.60 12.71
CA LYS A 560 8.79 -14.67 12.91
C LYS A 560 7.41 -14.11 13.22
N ARG A 561 7.34 -13.06 14.06
CA ARG A 561 6.09 -12.38 14.41
C ARG A 561 5.46 -11.73 13.18
N LEU A 562 6.23 -10.94 12.42
CA LEU A 562 5.75 -10.26 11.21
C LEU A 562 5.34 -11.27 10.14
N ARG A 563 6.15 -12.29 9.86
CA ARG A 563 5.80 -13.37 8.92
C ARG A 563 4.52 -14.09 9.34
N GLY A 564 4.36 -14.39 10.63
CA GLY A 564 3.14 -15.00 11.16
C GLY A 564 1.89 -14.13 10.97
N LEU A 565 2.01 -12.81 11.12
CA LEU A 565 0.92 -11.87 10.85
C LEU A 565 0.56 -11.84 9.36
N VAL A 566 1.56 -11.69 8.49
CA VAL A 566 1.34 -11.66 7.03
C VAL A 566 0.72 -12.97 6.55
N MET A 567 1.27 -14.12 6.95
CA MET A 567 0.73 -15.43 6.60
C MET A 567 -0.70 -15.62 7.11
N ARG A 568 -1.04 -15.13 8.30
CA ARG A 568 -2.42 -15.12 8.77
C ARG A 568 -3.31 -14.27 7.87
N HIS A 569 -2.95 -13.02 7.60
CA HIS A 569 -3.77 -12.16 6.74
C HIS A 569 -3.93 -12.73 5.32
N LEU A 570 -2.89 -13.37 4.78
CA LEU A 570 -2.89 -13.98 3.47
C LEU A 570 -3.76 -15.23 3.41
N LEU A 571 -3.56 -16.20 4.32
CA LEU A 571 -4.29 -17.47 4.34
C LEU A 571 -5.79 -17.29 4.58
N TYR A 572 -6.19 -16.26 5.32
CA TYR A 572 -7.60 -15.88 5.50
C TYR A 572 -8.17 -15.08 4.31
N SER A 573 -7.37 -14.79 3.28
CA SER A 573 -7.78 -14.01 2.10
C SER A 573 -7.75 -14.82 0.80
N VAL A 574 -6.83 -15.79 0.66
CA VAL A 574 -6.70 -16.64 -0.55
C VAL A 574 -7.80 -17.70 -0.62
N ARG A 575 -8.01 -18.26 -1.82
CA ARG A 575 -8.93 -19.37 -2.11
C ARG A 575 -8.14 -20.56 -2.63
N GLY A 576 -8.51 -21.78 -2.25
CA GLY A 576 -7.78 -22.99 -2.63
C GLY A 576 -7.71 -23.20 -4.15
N GLU A 577 -8.79 -22.90 -4.87
CA GLU A 577 -8.86 -23.04 -6.34
C GLU A 577 -7.91 -22.07 -7.07
N GLU A 578 -7.85 -20.81 -6.62
CA GLU A 578 -6.97 -19.79 -7.22
C GLU A 578 -5.49 -20.09 -6.96
N VAL A 579 -5.16 -20.62 -5.77
CA VAL A 579 -3.80 -21.04 -5.43
C VAL A 579 -3.40 -22.26 -6.26
N GLU A 580 -4.28 -23.25 -6.37
CA GLU A 580 -4.07 -24.43 -7.22
C GLU A 580 -3.87 -24.04 -8.70
N GLN A 581 -4.70 -23.14 -9.22
CA GLN A 581 -4.58 -22.64 -10.58
C GLN A 581 -3.24 -21.94 -10.79
N HIS A 582 -2.80 -21.12 -9.83
CA HIS A 582 -1.51 -20.43 -9.92
C HIS A 582 -0.33 -21.43 -9.93
N TYR A 583 -0.31 -22.38 -8.99
CA TYR A 583 0.77 -23.38 -8.92
C TYR A 583 0.84 -24.28 -10.16
N THR A 584 -0.30 -24.62 -10.74
CA THR A 584 -0.37 -25.50 -11.93
C THR A 584 -0.14 -24.79 -13.25
N ARG A 585 -0.60 -23.54 -13.41
CA ARG A 585 -0.55 -22.82 -14.70
C ARG A 585 0.56 -21.77 -14.78
N VAL A 586 0.78 -21.02 -13.70
CA VAL A 586 1.73 -19.90 -13.66
C VAL A 586 3.11 -20.40 -13.26
N LEU A 587 3.23 -20.95 -12.05
CA LEU A 587 4.51 -21.42 -11.52
C LEU A 587 4.94 -22.76 -12.14
N LYS A 588 3.97 -23.64 -12.45
CA LYS A 588 4.19 -25.00 -12.95
C LYS A 588 5.15 -25.81 -12.05
N SER A 589 4.98 -25.66 -10.74
CA SER A 589 5.77 -26.37 -9.73
C SER A 589 5.49 -27.87 -9.77
N SER A 590 6.52 -28.69 -9.58
CA SER A 590 6.37 -30.13 -9.40
C SER A 590 5.73 -30.50 -8.06
N GLU A 591 6.03 -29.73 -7.02
CA GLU A 591 5.41 -29.84 -5.70
C GLU A 591 4.11 -29.04 -5.66
N THR A 592 3.06 -29.64 -5.10
CA THR A 592 1.76 -28.98 -4.95
C THR A 592 1.83 -27.87 -3.89
N TRP A 593 0.91 -26.91 -3.95
CA TRP A 593 0.87 -25.84 -2.95
C TRP A 593 0.58 -26.35 -1.54
N VAL A 594 -0.14 -27.47 -1.44
CA VAL A 594 -0.49 -28.14 -0.18
C VAL A 594 0.76 -28.73 0.48
N GLU A 595 1.56 -29.46 -0.29
CA GLU A 595 2.85 -29.99 0.15
C GLU A 595 3.80 -28.85 0.55
N HIS A 596 3.92 -27.83 -0.32
CA HIS A 596 4.78 -26.69 -0.08
C HIS A 596 4.37 -25.90 1.18
N LEU A 597 3.07 -25.75 1.46
CA LEU A 597 2.59 -25.11 2.70
C LEU A 597 2.83 -25.99 3.94
N ALA A 598 2.71 -27.32 3.82
CA ALA A 598 2.88 -28.25 4.94
C ALA A 598 4.36 -28.42 5.34
N PHE A 599 5.24 -28.53 4.33
CA PHE A 599 6.65 -28.90 4.47
C PHE A 599 7.62 -27.72 4.26
N GLY A 600 7.12 -26.56 3.82
CA GLY A 600 7.92 -25.34 3.70
C GLY A 600 8.27 -24.68 5.04
N GLN A 601 8.79 -23.45 4.98
CA GLN A 601 9.29 -22.74 6.16
C GLN A 601 8.18 -22.22 7.10
N TYR A 602 6.90 -22.33 6.71
CA TYR A 602 5.77 -21.90 7.54
C TYR A 602 5.12 -23.05 8.28
N SER A 603 5.40 -23.15 9.58
CA SER A 603 4.76 -24.13 10.46
C SER A 603 3.58 -23.53 11.26
N GLY A 604 2.99 -22.44 10.78
CA GLY A 604 1.83 -21.83 11.44
C GLY A 604 0.52 -22.53 11.06
N GLY A 605 -0.60 -21.95 11.51
CA GLY A 605 -1.93 -22.50 11.23
C GLY A 605 -2.55 -21.93 9.95
N LEU A 606 -3.52 -22.67 9.41
CA LEU A 606 -4.40 -22.24 8.31
C LEU A 606 -5.88 -22.26 8.72
N PRO A 607 -6.75 -21.53 8.00
CA PRO A 607 -8.20 -21.63 8.17
C PRO A 607 -8.74 -23.01 7.83
N LEU A 608 -9.72 -23.50 8.60
CA LEU A 608 -10.37 -24.78 8.30
C LEU A 608 -11.08 -24.75 6.94
N SER A 609 -11.67 -23.62 6.56
CA SER A 609 -12.33 -23.46 5.26
C SER A 609 -11.38 -23.71 4.09
N LEU A 610 -10.15 -23.18 4.16
CA LEU A 610 -9.13 -23.37 3.13
C LEU A 610 -8.66 -24.84 3.06
N TRP A 611 -8.54 -25.50 4.22
CA TRP A 611 -8.24 -26.93 4.28
C TRP A 611 -9.35 -27.77 3.64
N LEU A 612 -10.62 -27.46 3.95
CA LEU A 612 -11.76 -28.14 3.33
C LEU A 612 -11.76 -27.92 1.82
N GLU A 613 -11.58 -26.69 1.33
CA GLU A 613 -11.46 -26.41 -0.11
C GLU A 613 -10.37 -27.27 -0.78
N ALA A 614 -9.19 -27.35 -0.16
CA ALA A 614 -8.10 -28.20 -0.65
C ALA A 614 -8.52 -29.68 -0.70
N CYS A 615 -9.10 -30.20 0.38
CA CYS A 615 -9.60 -31.58 0.40
C CYS A 615 -10.60 -31.85 -0.72
N HIS A 616 -11.56 -30.96 -0.97
CA HIS A 616 -12.52 -31.13 -2.07
C HIS A 616 -11.81 -31.16 -3.44
N ILE A 617 -10.84 -30.27 -3.68
CA ILE A 617 -10.07 -30.23 -4.94
C ILE A 617 -9.30 -31.53 -5.15
N TYR A 618 -8.58 -31.99 -4.13
CA TYR A 618 -7.65 -33.13 -4.24
C TYR A 618 -8.31 -34.50 -4.12
N LEU A 619 -9.47 -34.61 -3.45
CA LEU A 619 -10.25 -35.85 -3.33
C LEU A 619 -11.34 -35.97 -4.41
N THR A 620 -11.46 -34.99 -5.31
CA THR A 620 -12.32 -35.10 -6.49
C THR A 620 -11.83 -36.23 -7.40
N ALA A 621 -12.74 -37.06 -7.92
CA ALA A 621 -12.42 -38.26 -8.72
C ALA A 621 -11.49 -38.04 -9.94
N GLY A 622 -11.39 -36.80 -10.45
CA GLY A 622 -10.50 -36.44 -11.56
C GLY A 622 -9.04 -36.14 -11.16
N ARG A 623 -8.73 -36.01 -9.87
CA ARG A 623 -7.37 -35.72 -9.38
C ARG A 623 -6.77 -36.98 -8.76
N LYS A 624 -5.50 -37.24 -9.07
CA LYS A 624 -4.73 -38.30 -8.43
C LYS A 624 -4.02 -37.73 -7.21
N LEU A 625 -4.34 -38.24 -6.02
CA LEU A 625 -3.69 -37.86 -4.77
C LEU A 625 -2.44 -38.72 -4.55
N THR A 626 -1.28 -38.07 -4.35
CA THR A 626 -0.03 -38.74 -3.97
C THR A 626 0.03 -38.95 -2.45
N VAL A 627 0.87 -39.88 -1.99
CA VAL A 627 1.09 -40.10 -0.54
C VAL A 627 1.59 -38.84 0.15
N SER A 628 2.58 -38.17 -0.43
CA SER A 628 3.13 -36.90 0.09
C SER A 628 2.06 -35.81 0.23
N CYS A 629 1.17 -35.66 -0.75
CA CYS A 629 0.08 -34.71 -0.68
C CYS A 629 -0.99 -35.12 0.37
N ALA A 630 -1.25 -36.42 0.54
CA ALA A 630 -2.13 -36.90 1.60
C ALA A 630 -1.53 -36.64 3.00
N GLU A 631 -0.24 -36.89 3.19
CA GLU A 631 0.50 -36.56 4.43
C GLU A 631 0.50 -35.06 4.71
N ALA A 632 0.65 -34.23 3.67
CA ALA A 632 0.55 -32.78 3.76
C ALA A 632 -0.85 -32.34 4.21
N LEU A 633 -1.92 -32.89 3.63
CA LEU A 633 -3.30 -32.59 4.05
C LEU A 633 -3.57 -33.01 5.49
N ILE A 634 -3.06 -34.17 5.94
CA ILE A 634 -3.17 -34.62 7.33
C ILE A 634 -2.45 -33.62 8.26
N THR A 635 -1.22 -33.25 7.92
CA THR A 635 -0.41 -32.29 8.68
C THR A 635 -1.11 -30.94 8.79
N LEU A 636 -1.66 -30.44 7.68
CA LEU A 636 -2.44 -29.20 7.65
C LEU A 636 -3.71 -29.30 8.50
N ARG A 637 -4.41 -30.43 8.52
CA ARG A 637 -5.58 -30.61 9.39
C ARG A 637 -5.22 -30.47 10.87
N GLY A 638 -4.07 -31.02 11.27
CA GLY A 638 -3.51 -30.87 12.61
C GLY A 638 -3.15 -29.42 12.97
N ARG A 639 -2.87 -28.57 11.98
CA ARG A 639 -2.52 -27.15 12.14
C ARG A 639 -3.72 -26.19 12.01
N CYS A 640 -4.93 -26.68 11.79
CA CYS A 640 -6.13 -25.85 11.66
C CYS A 640 -6.50 -25.20 13.01
N LYS A 641 -6.74 -23.88 13.00
CA LYS A 641 -7.10 -23.12 14.22
C LYS A 641 -8.60 -22.86 14.39
N ASP A 642 -9.34 -22.83 13.29
CA ASP A 642 -10.79 -22.53 13.30
C ASP A 642 -11.67 -23.78 13.46
N GLY A 643 -11.07 -24.98 13.44
CA GLY A 643 -11.77 -26.27 13.35
C GLY A 643 -12.14 -26.94 14.67
N GLY A 644 -12.43 -26.15 15.71
CA GLY A 644 -12.73 -26.63 17.05
C GLY A 644 -11.50 -26.91 17.90
N VAL A 645 -11.67 -26.87 19.24
CA VAL A 645 -10.58 -27.09 20.20
C VAL A 645 -10.40 -28.60 20.43
N LEU A 646 -9.35 -29.18 19.84
CA LEU A 646 -9.05 -30.61 20.03
C LEU A 646 -8.56 -30.93 21.44
N ARG A 647 -7.75 -30.04 22.03
CA ARG A 647 -7.15 -30.26 23.35
C ARG A 647 -8.06 -29.71 24.44
N SER A 648 -8.67 -30.58 25.24
CA SER A 648 -9.39 -30.16 26.43
C SER A 648 -8.42 -29.61 27.50
N SER A 649 -8.89 -28.72 28.36
CA SER A 649 -8.08 -28.10 29.42
C SER A 649 -7.40 -29.11 30.35
N ASN A 650 -7.96 -30.31 30.47
CA ASN A 650 -7.50 -31.32 31.43
C ASN A 650 -6.57 -32.37 30.81
N SER A 651 -6.28 -32.31 29.50
CA SER A 651 -5.44 -33.28 28.75
C SER A 651 -5.86 -34.76 28.83
N ALA A 652 -6.83 -35.12 29.68
CA ALA A 652 -7.30 -36.48 29.92
C ALA A 652 -8.08 -37.05 28.71
N GLY A 653 -8.72 -36.17 27.94
CA GLY A 653 -9.43 -36.52 26.70
C GLY A 653 -9.29 -35.43 25.65
N VAL A 654 -9.36 -35.81 24.39
CA VAL A 654 -9.54 -34.87 23.27
C VAL A 654 -11.03 -34.72 22.98
N CYS A 655 -11.43 -33.59 22.42
CA CYS A 655 -12.81 -33.40 21.95
C CYS A 655 -13.03 -34.22 20.65
N PRO A 656 -14.26 -34.71 20.38
CA PRO A 656 -14.57 -35.39 19.13
C PRO A 656 -14.40 -34.44 17.94
N LEU A 657 -13.81 -34.95 16.85
CA LEU A 657 -13.63 -34.20 15.59
C LEU A 657 -14.97 -34.04 14.85
N ASP A 658 -15.12 -32.99 14.04
CA ASP A 658 -16.28 -32.85 13.17
C ASP A 658 -16.35 -33.99 12.15
N PHE A 659 -17.56 -34.53 11.92
CA PHE A 659 -17.73 -35.75 11.13
C PHE A 659 -17.26 -35.59 9.67
N VAL A 660 -17.39 -34.40 9.09
CA VAL A 660 -16.89 -34.11 7.74
C VAL A 660 -15.37 -34.22 7.68
N SER A 661 -14.64 -33.64 8.62
CA SER A 661 -13.19 -33.82 8.71
C SER A 661 -12.80 -35.27 8.96
N VAL A 662 -13.61 -36.03 9.70
CA VAL A 662 -13.37 -37.47 9.94
C VAL A 662 -13.45 -38.26 8.63
N THR A 663 -14.47 -38.05 7.80
CA THR A 663 -14.60 -38.76 6.53
C THR A 663 -13.49 -38.39 5.56
N LEU A 664 -13.13 -37.11 5.47
CA LEU A 664 -12.00 -36.66 4.65
C LEU A 664 -10.68 -37.25 5.16
N LEU A 665 -10.45 -37.24 6.47
CA LEU A 665 -9.25 -37.84 7.06
C LEU A 665 -9.19 -39.35 6.81
N ALA A 666 -10.32 -40.06 6.88
CA ALA A 666 -10.38 -41.48 6.54
C ALA A 666 -9.95 -41.76 5.09
N GLN A 667 -10.39 -40.93 4.13
CA GLN A 667 -9.95 -41.02 2.73
C GLN A 667 -8.45 -40.74 2.57
N LEU A 668 -7.92 -39.73 3.28
CA LEU A 668 -6.47 -39.44 3.26
C LEU A 668 -5.66 -40.61 3.82
N LEU A 669 -6.13 -41.22 4.91
CA LEU A 669 -5.48 -42.37 5.55
C LEU A 669 -5.55 -43.64 4.70
N GLU A 670 -6.62 -43.83 3.94
CA GLU A 670 -6.70 -44.89 2.93
C GLU A 670 -5.60 -44.73 1.87
N VAL A 671 -5.39 -43.50 1.38
CA VAL A 671 -4.32 -43.20 0.42
C VAL A 671 -2.93 -43.41 1.03
N VAL A 672 -2.68 -42.91 2.24
CA VAL A 672 -1.40 -43.07 2.94
C VAL A 672 -1.08 -44.54 3.22
N SER A 673 -2.09 -45.32 3.63
CA SER A 673 -1.92 -46.75 3.92
C SER A 673 -1.96 -47.64 2.67
N HIS A 674 -1.99 -47.06 1.47
CA HIS A 674 -2.09 -47.79 0.19
C HIS A 674 -3.27 -48.78 0.16
N GLY A 675 -4.40 -48.42 0.80
CA GLY A 675 -5.59 -49.26 0.89
C GLY A 675 -5.52 -50.37 1.93
N CYS A 676 -4.51 -50.43 2.81
CA CYS A 676 -4.49 -51.38 3.93
C CYS A 676 -5.65 -51.16 4.91
N CYS A 677 -6.16 -49.93 5.00
CA CYS A 677 -7.39 -49.57 5.72
C CYS A 677 -8.28 -48.77 4.76
N SER A 678 -9.50 -49.23 4.50
CA SER A 678 -10.45 -48.49 3.65
C SER A 678 -11.10 -47.35 4.44
N ALA A 679 -11.48 -46.27 3.74
CA ALA A 679 -12.21 -45.16 4.37
C ALA A 679 -13.53 -45.62 5.00
N ASP A 680 -14.23 -46.58 4.39
CA ASP A 680 -15.48 -47.13 4.93
C ASP A 680 -15.26 -47.87 6.26
N ASP A 681 -14.20 -48.68 6.39
CA ASP A 681 -13.88 -49.37 7.65
C ASP A 681 -13.45 -48.36 8.72
N LEU A 682 -12.68 -47.33 8.34
CA LEU A 682 -12.29 -46.24 9.23
C LEU A 682 -13.51 -45.45 9.74
N VAL A 683 -14.51 -45.18 8.91
CA VAL A 683 -15.72 -44.44 9.32
C VAL A 683 -16.70 -45.33 10.11
N ALA A 684 -16.69 -46.65 9.87
CA ALA A 684 -17.58 -47.59 10.56
C ALA A 684 -17.08 -48.05 11.93
N SER A 685 -15.76 -48.17 12.11
CA SER A 685 -15.17 -48.91 13.23
C SER A 685 -14.07 -48.12 13.97
N PRO A 686 -14.23 -47.83 15.28
CA PRO A 686 -13.21 -47.13 16.07
C PRO A 686 -11.87 -47.87 16.15
N VAL A 687 -11.87 -49.20 16.03
CA VAL A 687 -10.63 -50.00 16.09
C VAL A 687 -9.78 -49.90 14.81
N ALA A 688 -10.39 -49.53 13.68
CA ALA A 688 -9.67 -49.28 12.44
C ALA A 688 -8.70 -48.08 12.59
N TRP A 689 -9.04 -47.10 13.43
CA TRP A 689 -8.16 -45.97 13.75
C TRP A 689 -6.91 -46.37 14.54
N ASP A 690 -7.02 -47.36 15.43
CA ASP A 690 -5.85 -47.89 16.14
C ASP A 690 -4.96 -48.71 15.20
N LYS A 691 -5.56 -49.50 14.31
CA LYS A 691 -4.84 -50.26 13.28
C LYS A 691 -4.08 -49.33 12.34
N VAL A 692 -4.75 -48.33 11.76
CA VAL A 692 -4.11 -47.41 10.82
C VAL A 692 -2.99 -46.63 11.51
N ARG A 693 -3.16 -46.24 12.79
CA ARG A 693 -2.09 -45.61 13.57
C ARG A 693 -0.84 -46.51 13.72
N GLN A 694 -0.99 -47.83 13.79
CA GLN A 694 0.13 -48.76 13.83
C GLN A 694 0.77 -48.97 12.44
N THR A 695 -0.04 -48.90 11.37
CA THR A 695 0.41 -49.05 9.98
C THR A 695 1.10 -47.80 9.45
N ILE A 696 0.70 -46.61 9.90
CA ILE A 696 1.38 -45.35 9.60
C ILE A 696 2.72 -45.33 10.34
N GLN A 697 3.74 -45.90 9.70
CA GLN A 697 5.14 -45.84 10.15
C GLN A 697 5.80 -44.63 9.49
N GLY A 698 6.51 -43.80 10.27
CA GLY A 698 7.28 -42.66 9.75
C GLY A 698 6.78 -41.27 10.19
N ALA A 699 7.13 -40.26 9.39
CA ALA A 699 7.17 -38.85 9.77
C ALA A 699 5.86 -38.26 10.33
N ILE A 700 4.69 -38.66 9.81
CA ILE A 700 3.41 -38.16 10.32
C ILE A 700 2.96 -38.85 11.62
N GLY A 701 3.45 -40.07 11.89
CA GLY A 701 3.13 -40.82 13.11
C GLY A 701 3.81 -40.26 14.36
N GLU A 702 4.88 -39.50 14.18
CA GLU A 702 5.64 -38.82 15.24
C GLU A 702 5.08 -37.43 15.59
N ASP A 703 4.25 -36.83 14.73
CA ASP A 703 3.64 -35.51 15.00
C ASP A 703 2.52 -35.62 16.03
N GLU A 704 2.72 -34.94 17.17
CA GLU A 704 1.73 -34.84 18.25
C GLU A 704 0.37 -34.33 17.77
N ASN A 705 0.32 -33.43 16.79
CA ASN A 705 -0.95 -32.94 16.25
C ASN A 705 -1.71 -34.05 15.51
N THR A 706 -0.99 -34.85 14.72
CA THR A 706 -1.56 -36.02 14.02
C THR A 706 -2.04 -37.07 15.02
N ILE A 707 -1.28 -37.35 16.08
CA ILE A 707 -1.71 -38.28 17.14
C ILE A 707 -3.01 -37.81 17.79
N GLN A 708 -3.11 -36.52 18.12
CA GLN A 708 -4.33 -35.94 18.70
C GLN A 708 -5.49 -35.99 17.71
N LEU A 709 -5.25 -35.75 16.43
CA LEU A 709 -6.25 -35.83 15.36
C LEU A 709 -6.80 -37.25 15.21
N LEU A 710 -5.93 -38.28 15.19
CA LEU A 710 -6.34 -39.68 15.12
C LEU A 710 -7.17 -40.09 16.35
N ARG A 711 -6.79 -39.63 17.56
CA ARG A 711 -7.56 -39.87 18.79
C ARG A 711 -8.94 -39.20 18.74
N ALA A 712 -9.02 -37.97 18.20
CA ALA A 712 -10.28 -37.23 18.07
C ALA A 712 -11.21 -37.86 17.02
N GLY A 713 -10.65 -38.36 15.90
CA GLY A 713 -11.37 -39.11 14.88
C GLY A 713 -11.94 -40.42 15.43
N ARG A 714 -11.11 -41.20 16.15
CA ARG A 714 -11.54 -42.43 16.84
C ARG A 714 -12.70 -42.17 17.81
N LEU A 715 -12.63 -41.09 18.60
CA LEU A 715 -13.68 -40.73 19.54
C LEU A 715 -15.00 -40.38 18.81
N CYS A 716 -14.93 -39.59 17.74
CA CYS A 716 -16.11 -39.26 16.93
C CYS A 716 -16.78 -40.50 16.32
N VAL A 717 -16.00 -41.45 15.80
CA VAL A 717 -16.54 -42.71 15.28
C VAL A 717 -17.14 -43.58 16.38
N ALA A 718 -16.54 -43.61 17.58
CA ALA A 718 -17.11 -44.32 18.73
C ALA A 718 -18.46 -43.72 19.17
N ASP A 719 -18.57 -42.38 19.20
CA ASP A 719 -19.82 -41.68 19.50
C ASP A 719 -20.90 -41.94 18.43
N ARG A 720 -20.52 -41.96 17.15
CA ARG A 720 -21.40 -42.32 16.02
C ARG A 720 -21.88 -43.77 16.10
N GLN A 721 -21.00 -44.71 16.42
CA GLN A 721 -21.36 -46.11 16.59
C GLN A 721 -22.34 -46.30 17.76
N ALA A 722 -22.11 -45.60 18.88
CA ALA A 722 -23.01 -45.64 20.04
C ALA A 722 -24.40 -45.07 19.71
N THR A 723 -24.45 -43.91 19.05
CA THR A 723 -25.69 -43.21 18.68
C THR A 723 -26.41 -43.84 17.48
N GLY A 724 -25.72 -44.58 16.62
CA GLY A 724 -26.31 -45.28 15.48
C GLY A 724 -27.36 -46.33 15.87
N SER A 725 -27.31 -46.83 17.11
CA SER A 725 -28.36 -47.69 17.67
C SER A 725 -29.68 -46.97 17.98
N LEU A 726 -29.64 -45.63 18.08
CA LEU A 726 -30.78 -44.76 18.39
C LEU A 726 -31.32 -44.05 17.16
N VAL A 727 -30.46 -43.75 16.18
CA VAL A 727 -30.81 -43.00 14.97
C VAL A 727 -31.25 -43.97 13.86
N THR A 728 -32.51 -43.87 13.43
CA THR A 728 -33.01 -44.60 12.25
C THR A 728 -32.92 -43.70 11.01
N THR A 729 -32.13 -44.11 10.02
CA THR A 729 -31.97 -43.40 8.74
C THR A 729 -32.89 -44.02 7.69
N TYR A 730 -33.76 -43.22 7.08
CA TYR A 730 -34.58 -43.64 5.94
C TYR A 730 -33.94 -43.10 4.65
N PRO A 731 -33.69 -43.95 3.63
CA PRO A 731 -33.09 -43.54 2.35
C PRO A 731 -33.89 -42.50 1.56
#